data_AF-A0A930T316-F1
#
_entry.id   AF-A0A930T316-F1
#
_cell.length_a   1.000
_cell.length_b   1.000
_cell.length_c   1.000
_cell.angle_alpha   90.00
_cell.angle_beta   90.00
_cell.angle_gamma   90.00
#
_symmetry.space_group_name_H-M   'P 1'
#
loop_
_entity.id
_entity.type
_entity.pdbx_description
1 polymer ?
#
loop_
_entity_poly.entity_id
_entity_poly.type
_entity_poly.pdbx_seq_one_letter_code
_entity_poly.pdbx_strand_id
1 'polypeptide(L)'
;MEFDPILRPFPELNNFGEQIMQRNDDGSSSVVTLPFPVNFYGQVYNELFINNNGNISFNSSLGSYTPEQFPIASQPIIAPYWADVDTRNEESGLVYLGFPNEDTVVVTWDNVGYFSSNVDLTNTFQLVLRDRSENTGITGDFDIEFRYGQLEWTTGDASDGEGGLGGTPAQAGFDAGNLEDFFILPGSFTEDVLDLVNTSNVSERTPGLWSFSIRSGVTPGQAPSNPLLPVVTDSGFNFEYFIQNPVEFVFFDPIIAIGYDYIVNSGPNFSQVQVPMEVAGDDGVYDILLPDGNGNLVETDFAIQPNQIFDFTQNGFPDGVASFGIRGIDENALLDPEDANAFVTGLQFTASGLVDFNQNPVTIEFNIPPSALNLTNTVTTLAENTATNIRVADIAVVDDGLGVNTLSLSGADASSFEIRGNQLFLIAPSLDFEAKNAYSVTVNVDDTTVGQTPDLSTNFSLSISDVNETPSPLPITLSPSGSAGDDDLDAAFGDNGFMGENQLLFTGSGMDMIDVSQAGSNSRIDTGSGDDTLFAGTNNRIILGDGDDKLFISTSGGGNRVTGGEGAEQFWVFTDEGAIPNNPNIISDFTSGEDVIGFLNTTLSLGSGDFSYEQMGSDVIISAFGQEIAKLLNATAVDTDFVFA
;
A
#
# COMPACT_ATOMS: atom_id res chain seq x y z
N MET A 1 13.29 -11.97 26.94
CA MET A 1 12.57 -10.71 27.09
C MET A 1 12.18 -10.31 25.68
N GLU A 2 10.92 -10.53 25.34
CA GLU A 2 10.32 -10.04 24.11
C GLU A 2 10.22 -8.51 24.22
N PHE A 3 10.19 -7.79 23.10
CA PHE A 3 10.07 -6.34 23.14
C PHE A 3 8.61 -5.99 23.43
N ASP A 4 8.30 -5.54 24.64
CA ASP A 4 7.01 -4.96 24.98
C ASP A 4 6.96 -3.52 24.41
N PRO A 5 6.15 -3.26 23.36
CA PRO A 5 6.07 -1.95 22.74
C PRO A 5 5.31 -0.92 23.59
N ILE A 6 4.51 -1.36 24.57
CA ILE A 6 3.69 -0.50 25.42
C ILE A 6 4.55 0.10 26.54
N LEU A 7 5.42 -0.70 27.16
CA LEU A 7 6.36 -0.24 28.19
C LEU A 7 7.66 0.35 27.65
N ARG A 8 8.07 0.00 26.42
CA ARG A 8 9.34 0.46 25.81
C ARG A 8 9.17 1.23 24.48
N PRO A 9 8.27 2.23 24.37
CA PRO A 9 8.13 3.05 23.16
C PRO A 9 9.28 4.06 22.98
N PHE A 10 10.20 4.17 23.95
CA PHE A 10 11.27 5.16 24.01
C PHE A 10 12.66 4.53 23.76
N PRO A 11 13.07 4.30 22.49
CA PRO A 11 14.38 3.69 22.17
C PRO A 11 15.59 4.54 22.62
N GLU A 12 15.37 5.82 22.97
CA GLU A 12 16.36 6.73 23.53
C GLU A 12 16.75 6.35 24.97
N LEU A 13 15.87 5.65 25.70
CA LEU A 13 16.16 5.16 27.04
C LEU A 13 16.93 3.83 26.97
N ASN A 14 18.07 3.78 27.67
CA ASN A 14 18.80 2.53 27.88
C ASN A 14 17.99 1.64 28.85
N ASN A 15 17.03 0.87 28.32
CA ASN A 15 15.92 0.23 29.04
C ASN A 15 14.89 1.25 29.54
N PHE A 16 14.96 1.67 30.82
CA PHE A 16 13.95 2.53 31.46
C PHE A 16 14.53 3.85 32.01
N GLY A 17 15.80 4.14 31.75
CA GLY A 17 16.50 5.33 32.24
C GLY A 17 17.42 5.04 33.43
N GLU A 18 17.59 6.02 34.33
CA GLU A 18 18.45 5.90 35.50
C GLU A 18 17.70 5.30 36.69
N GLN A 19 18.36 4.44 37.47
CA GLN A 19 17.81 3.93 38.73
C GLN A 19 17.69 5.09 39.74
N ILE A 20 16.46 5.49 40.10
CA ILE A 20 16.24 6.72 40.87
C ILE A 20 16.37 6.55 42.38
N MET A 21 16.25 5.32 42.89
CA MET A 21 16.39 4.99 44.31
C MET A 21 17.01 3.60 44.53
N GLN A 22 17.62 3.39 45.69
CA GLN A 22 18.16 2.08 46.10
C GLN A 22 17.02 1.15 46.55
N ARG A 23 17.27 -0.16 46.59
CA ARG A 23 16.33 -1.17 47.11
C ARG A 23 15.79 -0.78 48.49
N ASN A 24 14.47 -0.66 48.63
CA ASN A 24 13.80 -0.13 49.81
C ASN A 24 12.32 -0.59 49.90
N ASP A 25 11.60 -0.04 50.87
CA ASP A 25 10.22 -0.35 51.25
C ASP A 25 9.37 0.93 51.05
N ASP A 26 9.24 1.77 52.07
CA ASP A 26 8.43 3.01 52.05
C ASP A 26 9.18 4.27 51.57
N GLY A 27 10.26 4.10 50.82
CA GLY A 27 11.16 5.19 50.45
C GLY A 27 10.61 6.09 49.34
N SER A 28 11.19 7.29 49.25
CA SER A 28 11.04 8.17 48.10
C SER A 28 12.42 8.60 47.59
N SER A 29 12.48 9.06 46.34
CA SER A 29 13.62 9.77 45.80
C SER A 29 13.91 11.07 46.58
N SER A 30 15.08 11.67 46.33
CA SER A 30 15.21 13.12 46.53
C SER A 30 14.25 13.88 45.61
N VAL A 31 14.06 15.17 45.85
CA VAL A 31 13.33 16.04 44.92
C VAL A 31 13.93 15.94 43.51
N VAL A 32 13.06 15.79 42.51
CA VAL A 32 13.37 15.73 41.08
C VAL A 32 12.85 16.99 40.43
N THR A 33 13.71 17.76 39.78
CA THR A 33 13.31 18.91 38.96
C THR A 33 12.77 18.42 37.62
N LEU A 34 11.60 18.92 37.22
CA LEU A 34 10.98 18.63 35.92
C LEU A 34 11.64 19.47 34.81
N PRO A 35 11.73 18.97 33.57
CA PRO A 35 12.23 19.74 32.43
C PRO A 35 11.23 20.80 31.93
N PHE A 36 9.93 20.60 32.19
CA PHE A 36 8.83 21.52 31.90
C PHE A 36 7.95 21.75 33.15
N PRO A 37 7.26 22.90 33.25
CA PRO A 37 6.25 23.10 34.30
C PRO A 37 5.01 22.23 34.04
N VAL A 38 4.37 21.72 35.09
CA VAL A 38 3.05 21.07 35.01
C VAL A 38 2.03 21.87 35.81
N ASN A 39 0.93 22.28 35.17
CA ASN A 39 -0.20 22.95 35.81
C ASN A 39 -1.23 21.89 36.19
N PHE A 40 -1.27 21.51 37.45
CA PHE A 40 -2.12 20.45 37.99
C PHE A 40 -3.07 21.07 39.02
N TYR A 41 -4.38 21.03 38.74
CA TYR A 41 -5.44 21.66 39.54
C TYR A 41 -5.20 23.16 39.82
N GLY A 42 -4.79 23.88 38.77
CA GLY A 42 -4.49 25.31 38.81
C GLY A 42 -3.21 25.70 39.56
N GLN A 43 -2.42 24.74 40.04
CA GLN A 43 -1.11 24.95 40.67
C GLN A 43 0.01 24.51 39.74
N VAL A 44 1.02 25.36 39.55
CA VAL A 44 2.16 25.07 38.68
C VAL A 44 3.32 24.47 39.49
N TYR A 45 3.64 23.21 39.19
CA TYR A 45 4.75 22.48 39.78
C TYR A 45 5.93 22.39 38.80
N ASN A 46 7.14 22.46 39.34
CA ASN A 46 8.41 22.31 38.58
C ASN A 46 9.29 21.21 39.21
N GLU A 47 8.79 20.56 40.27
CA GLU A 47 9.51 19.61 41.10
C GLU A 47 8.51 18.55 41.59
N LEU A 48 8.99 17.32 41.78
CA LEU A 48 8.22 16.20 42.34
C LEU A 48 9.11 15.25 43.16
N PHE A 49 8.48 14.31 43.85
CA PHE A 49 9.10 13.16 44.51
C PHE A 49 8.55 11.88 43.89
N ILE A 50 9.41 10.89 43.63
CA ILE A 50 9.01 9.56 43.17
C ILE A 50 9.02 8.62 44.36
N ASN A 51 7.93 7.89 44.56
CA ASN A 51 7.75 6.98 45.68
C ASN A 51 8.00 5.52 45.25
N ASN A 52 8.54 4.69 46.14
CA ASN A 52 8.70 3.26 45.89
C ASN A 52 7.33 2.57 45.71
N ASN A 53 6.33 3.00 46.48
CA ASN A 53 4.94 2.54 46.49
C ASN A 53 4.10 3.13 45.34
N GLY A 54 4.65 3.12 44.12
CA GLY A 54 3.90 3.28 42.86
C GLY A 54 3.22 4.62 42.60
N ASN A 55 3.71 5.73 43.18
CA ASN A 55 3.16 7.07 43.00
C ASN A 55 4.22 8.16 42.88
N ILE A 56 3.80 9.35 42.40
CA ILE A 56 4.55 10.61 42.53
C ILE A 56 3.75 11.62 43.35
N SER A 57 4.45 12.48 44.08
CA SER A 57 3.85 13.58 44.86
C SER A 57 4.59 14.89 44.66
N PHE A 58 3.89 16.02 44.74
CA PHE A 58 4.47 17.32 44.36
C PHE A 58 4.99 18.14 45.55
N ASN A 59 4.29 18.11 46.70
CA ASN A 59 4.64 18.97 47.85
C ASN A 59 5.72 18.35 48.75
N SER A 60 5.69 17.03 48.95
CA SER A 60 6.59 16.30 49.85
C SER A 60 6.61 14.80 49.57
N SER A 61 7.71 14.13 49.92
CA SER A 61 7.80 12.66 49.91
C SER A 61 6.68 12.01 50.73
N LEU A 62 5.94 11.09 50.11
CA LEU A 62 4.97 10.23 50.81
C LEU A 62 5.69 9.07 51.52
N GLY A 63 5.08 8.51 52.57
CA GLY A 63 5.60 7.33 53.28
C GLY A 63 4.50 6.38 53.76
N SER A 64 3.30 6.51 53.17
CA SER A 64 2.16 5.63 53.41
C SER A 64 2.21 4.46 52.43
N TYR A 65 2.24 3.24 52.95
CA TYR A 65 2.29 1.98 52.19
C TYR A 65 0.91 1.42 51.87
N THR A 66 0.02 1.38 52.88
CA THR A 66 -1.39 1.11 52.65
C THR A 66 -2.01 2.31 51.94
N PRO A 67 -2.62 2.13 50.75
CA PRO A 67 -3.26 3.23 50.03
C PRO A 67 -4.53 3.70 50.73
N GLU A 68 -4.88 4.96 50.50
CA GLU A 68 -6.17 5.54 50.89
C GLU A 68 -7.00 5.79 49.63
N GLN A 69 -8.30 5.50 49.68
CA GLN A 69 -9.20 5.73 48.54
C GLN A 69 -9.30 7.23 48.24
N PHE A 70 -9.14 7.61 46.98
CA PHE A 70 -9.34 9.01 46.58
C PHE A 70 -10.82 9.43 46.72
N PRO A 71 -11.11 10.67 47.18
CA PRO A 71 -10.16 11.76 47.37
C PRO A 71 -9.52 11.84 48.76
N ILE A 72 -8.27 12.31 48.82
CA ILE A 72 -7.48 12.52 50.04
C ILE A 72 -7.12 14.00 50.26
N ALA A 73 -6.83 14.37 51.52
CA ALA A 73 -6.61 15.76 51.95
C ALA A 73 -5.14 16.15 52.15
N SER A 74 -4.19 15.33 51.68
CA SER A 74 -2.79 15.38 52.15
C SER A 74 -1.89 16.23 51.25
N GLN A 75 -1.87 15.95 49.95
CA GLN A 75 -1.11 16.64 48.91
C GLN A 75 -1.50 16.12 47.53
N PRO A 76 -1.24 16.87 46.44
CA PRO A 76 -1.47 16.36 45.11
C PRO A 76 -0.53 15.19 44.78
N ILE A 77 -1.12 14.17 44.15
CA ILE A 77 -0.53 12.86 43.88
C ILE A 77 -0.98 12.37 42.49
N ILE A 78 -0.07 11.73 41.76
CA ILE A 78 -0.39 10.96 40.56
C ILE A 78 0.10 9.53 40.81
N ALA A 79 -0.83 8.58 40.81
CA ALA A 79 -0.60 7.20 41.21
C ALA A 79 -0.99 6.26 40.06
N PRO A 80 -0.04 5.82 39.21
CA PRO A 80 -0.31 4.70 38.30
C PRO A 80 -0.72 3.44 39.06
N TYR A 81 -0.13 3.17 40.25
CA TYR A 81 -0.46 2.00 41.05
C TYR A 81 0.02 2.14 42.51
N TRP A 82 -0.69 2.90 43.35
CA TRP A 82 -0.28 3.08 44.74
C TRP A 82 -0.64 1.85 45.59
N ALA A 83 0.38 1.08 45.97
CA ALA A 83 0.30 -0.08 46.84
C ALA A 83 1.65 -0.34 47.55
N ASP A 84 1.66 -1.29 48.49
CA ASP A 84 2.78 -1.63 49.37
C ASP A 84 3.90 -2.44 48.64
N VAL A 85 4.71 -1.71 47.86
CA VAL A 85 5.79 -2.23 47.01
C VAL A 85 7.05 -2.50 47.84
N ASP A 86 7.67 -3.67 47.70
CA ASP A 86 8.94 -3.98 48.37
C ASP A 86 10.03 -4.36 47.37
N THR A 87 11.03 -3.49 47.20
CA THR A 87 12.17 -3.72 46.32
C THR A 87 13.40 -4.29 47.03
N ARG A 88 13.31 -4.65 48.32
CA ARG A 88 14.44 -5.18 49.13
C ARG A 88 14.94 -6.54 48.68
N ASN A 89 14.06 -7.40 48.18
CA ASN A 89 14.44 -8.70 47.62
C ASN A 89 15.31 -8.50 46.35
N GLU A 90 16.41 -9.23 46.23
CA GLU A 90 17.31 -9.13 45.07
C GLU A 90 16.66 -9.59 43.76
N GLU A 91 15.61 -10.42 43.82
CA GLU A 91 14.83 -10.91 42.68
C GLU A 91 13.69 -9.94 42.25
N SER A 92 13.29 -9.00 43.12
CA SER A 92 12.43 -7.87 42.71
C SER A 92 13.20 -6.96 41.77
N GLY A 93 12.53 -6.34 40.81
CA GLY A 93 13.08 -5.20 40.07
C GLY A 93 13.07 -3.91 40.91
N LEU A 94 13.06 -2.76 40.24
CA LEU A 94 13.45 -1.45 40.76
C LEU A 94 12.67 -0.30 40.10
N VAL A 95 12.79 0.90 40.68
CA VAL A 95 12.22 2.14 40.14
C VAL A 95 13.25 2.92 39.31
N TYR A 96 12.84 3.33 38.12
CA TYR A 96 13.66 4.04 37.13
C TYR A 96 13.02 5.37 36.71
N LEU A 97 13.86 6.36 36.40
CA LEU A 97 13.48 7.67 35.86
C LEU A 97 14.19 7.90 34.51
N GLY A 98 13.43 8.24 33.47
CA GLY A 98 13.92 8.53 32.14
C GLY A 98 13.39 9.86 31.59
N PHE A 99 14.19 10.49 30.73
CA PHE A 99 13.84 11.68 29.96
C PHE A 99 14.14 11.41 28.47
N PRO A 100 13.20 10.83 27.69
CA PRO A 100 13.42 10.53 26.28
C PRO A 100 13.75 11.77 25.42
N ASN A 101 13.18 12.92 25.81
CA ASN A 101 13.38 14.24 25.20
C ASN A 101 13.06 15.33 26.26
N GLU A 102 13.13 16.61 25.88
CA GLU A 102 12.84 17.72 26.80
C GLU A 102 11.37 17.82 27.22
N ASP A 103 10.45 17.27 26.42
CA ASP A 103 9.00 17.33 26.63
C ASP A 103 8.42 16.08 27.31
N THR A 104 9.24 15.08 27.69
CA THR A 104 8.75 13.80 28.21
C THR A 104 9.50 13.36 29.47
N VAL A 105 8.76 13.03 30.54
CA VAL A 105 9.27 12.39 31.76
C VAL A 105 8.66 11.00 31.88
N VAL A 106 9.46 9.99 32.21
CA VAL A 106 9.03 8.59 32.34
C VAL A 106 9.48 8.05 33.70
N VAL A 107 8.56 7.49 34.48
CA VAL A 107 8.85 6.80 35.74
C VAL A 107 8.36 5.36 35.62
N THR A 108 9.26 4.38 35.78
CA THR A 108 8.91 2.95 35.64
C THR A 108 9.19 2.20 36.94
N TRP A 109 8.20 1.46 37.42
CA TRP A 109 8.36 0.42 38.44
C TRP A 109 8.45 -0.91 37.68
N ASP A 110 9.67 -1.39 37.47
CA ASP A 110 9.95 -2.57 36.66
C ASP A 110 9.97 -3.83 37.52
N ASN A 111 9.12 -4.82 37.23
CA ASN A 111 9.07 -6.14 37.87
C ASN A 111 9.13 -6.09 39.42
N VAL A 112 8.39 -5.17 40.04
CA VAL A 112 8.46 -4.92 41.49
C VAL A 112 7.63 -5.93 42.28
N GLY A 113 8.20 -6.43 43.37
CA GLY A 113 7.53 -7.29 44.34
C GLY A 113 6.71 -6.50 45.37
N TYR A 114 6.05 -7.24 46.27
CA TYR A 114 5.18 -6.69 47.30
C TYR A 114 5.69 -7.01 48.72
N PHE A 115 5.32 -6.19 49.70
CA PHE A 115 5.65 -6.44 51.09
C PHE A 115 5.10 -7.80 51.56
N SER A 116 5.80 -8.63 52.32
CA SER A 116 7.11 -8.44 52.96
C SER A 116 8.24 -9.16 52.21
N SER A 117 8.76 -8.54 51.14
CA SER A 117 9.85 -9.02 50.27
C SER A 117 9.46 -10.24 49.42
N ASN A 118 8.18 -10.36 49.10
CA ASN A 118 7.62 -11.38 48.23
C ASN A 118 7.88 -11.03 46.75
N VAL A 119 8.13 -12.06 45.94
CA VAL A 119 8.54 -11.97 44.52
C VAL A 119 7.98 -13.13 43.67
N ASP A 120 7.04 -13.89 44.25
CA ASP A 120 6.31 -14.96 43.58
C ASP A 120 5.23 -14.41 42.62
N LEU A 121 4.82 -13.16 42.83
CA LEU A 121 4.06 -12.32 41.92
C LEU A 121 4.81 -10.98 41.76
N THR A 122 4.81 -10.38 40.57
CA THR A 122 5.43 -9.06 40.32
C THR A 122 4.57 -8.16 39.43
N ASN A 123 4.70 -6.85 39.63
CA ASN A 123 4.01 -5.85 38.83
C ASN A 123 5.01 -5.03 38.01
N THR A 124 4.63 -4.66 36.78
CA THR A 124 5.40 -3.79 35.90
C THR A 124 4.48 -2.70 35.34
N PHE A 125 4.71 -1.46 35.77
CA PHE A 125 3.91 -0.30 35.40
C PHE A 125 4.74 0.98 35.29
N GLN A 126 4.25 1.94 34.52
CA GLN A 126 4.96 3.15 34.15
C GLN A 126 4.01 4.36 34.10
N LEU A 127 4.51 5.49 34.59
CA LEU A 127 3.91 6.82 34.42
C LEU A 127 4.71 7.58 33.36
N VAL A 128 4.03 8.18 32.38
CA VAL A 128 4.60 9.16 31.47
C VAL A 128 3.91 10.51 31.69
N LEU A 129 4.70 11.57 31.78
CA LEU A 129 4.22 12.95 31.69
C LEU A 129 4.73 13.55 30.37
N ARG A 130 3.86 14.20 29.60
CA ARG A 130 4.24 14.89 28.35
C ARG A 130 3.85 16.36 28.38
N ASP A 131 4.77 17.27 28.08
CA ASP A 131 4.43 18.68 27.87
C ASP A 131 3.54 18.82 26.63
N ARG A 132 2.52 19.67 26.74
CA ARG A 132 1.62 20.09 25.67
C ARG A 132 1.56 21.61 25.52
N SER A 133 2.38 22.35 26.26
CA SER A 133 2.43 23.81 26.27
C SER A 133 2.59 24.42 24.88
N GLU A 134 3.42 23.83 24.01
CA GLU A 134 3.55 24.28 22.62
C GLU A 134 2.34 23.86 21.75
N ASN A 135 1.76 22.69 22.01
CA ASN A 135 0.61 22.18 21.24
C ASN A 135 -0.67 22.98 21.51
N THR A 136 -0.91 23.39 22.75
CA THR A 136 -2.13 24.12 23.16
C THR A 136 -1.92 25.64 23.23
N GLY A 137 -0.66 26.10 23.32
CA GLY A 137 -0.31 27.50 23.55
C GLY A 137 -0.49 27.95 25.01
N ILE A 138 -0.71 27.03 25.95
CA ILE A 138 -0.95 27.32 27.37
C ILE A 138 0.14 26.64 28.21
N THR A 139 0.99 27.45 28.86
CA THR A 139 2.10 26.95 29.67
C THR A 139 1.61 26.10 30.84
N GLY A 140 2.14 24.86 30.92
CA GLY A 140 1.81 23.89 31.95
C GLY A 140 0.70 22.92 31.57
N ASP A 141 0.14 22.99 30.36
CA ASP A 141 -0.70 21.91 29.83
C ASP A 141 0.16 20.67 29.60
N PHE A 142 -0.34 19.50 30.02
CA PHE A 142 0.41 18.25 29.91
C PHE A 142 -0.53 17.04 29.79
N ASP A 143 0.00 15.90 29.32
CA ASP A 143 -0.70 14.61 29.37
C ASP A 143 -0.11 13.74 30.47
N ILE A 144 -0.98 12.94 31.10
CA ILE A 144 -0.63 11.81 31.96
C ILE A 144 -0.88 10.54 31.14
N GLU A 145 0.11 9.66 31.00
CA GLU A 145 -0.11 8.28 30.54
C GLU A 145 0.21 7.31 31.67
N PHE A 146 -0.66 6.34 31.91
CA PHE A 146 -0.33 5.13 32.67
C PHE A 146 -0.17 3.96 31.70
N ARG A 147 0.89 3.18 31.90
CA ARG A 147 1.27 2.05 31.03
C ARG A 147 1.50 0.83 31.90
N TYR A 148 0.69 -0.21 31.71
CA TYR A 148 0.76 -1.47 32.44
C TYR A 148 1.22 -2.56 31.48
N GLY A 149 2.19 -3.38 31.88
CA GLY A 149 2.60 -4.58 31.12
C GLY A 149 2.47 -5.89 31.92
N GLN A 150 2.39 -5.80 33.25
CA GLN A 150 2.13 -6.94 34.13
C GLN A 150 1.51 -6.44 35.43
N LEU A 151 0.36 -6.98 35.82
CA LEU A 151 -0.26 -6.78 37.14
C LEU A 151 -0.71 -8.15 37.66
N GLU A 152 -0.08 -8.61 38.73
CA GLU A 152 -0.36 -9.91 39.35
C GLU A 152 -0.78 -9.80 40.82
N TRP A 153 -0.39 -8.71 41.51
CA TRP A 153 -0.67 -8.51 42.94
C TRP A 153 -1.32 -7.14 43.22
N THR A 154 -2.26 -7.08 44.16
CA THR A 154 -2.99 -5.86 44.56
C THR A 154 -2.46 -5.23 45.84
N THR A 155 -1.90 -6.03 46.76
CA THR A 155 -1.77 -5.65 48.16
C THR A 155 -0.58 -6.33 48.84
N GLY A 156 0.13 -5.61 49.72
CA GLY A 156 1.19 -6.17 50.58
C GLY A 156 0.69 -6.74 51.90
N ASP A 157 1.48 -7.63 52.52
CA ASP A 157 1.13 -8.34 53.77
C ASP A 157 0.82 -7.40 54.95
N ALA A 158 1.34 -6.15 54.96
CA ALA A 158 1.06 -5.16 56.00
C ALA A 158 -0.24 -4.37 55.77
N SER A 159 -0.83 -4.50 54.57
CA SER A 159 -2.10 -3.88 54.16
C SER A 159 -3.26 -4.89 54.19
N ASP A 160 -3.19 -5.84 55.13
CA ASP A 160 -4.12 -6.97 55.33
C ASP A 160 -4.23 -7.97 54.14
N GLY A 161 -3.26 -7.97 53.21
CA GLY A 161 -3.18 -8.94 52.11
C GLY A 161 -2.61 -10.31 52.53
N GLU A 162 -2.89 -11.36 51.74
CA GLU A 162 -2.27 -12.68 51.84
C GLU A 162 -1.90 -13.19 50.44
N GLY A 163 -0.60 -13.41 50.18
CA GLY A 163 -0.15 -13.88 48.86
C GLY A 163 -0.33 -12.85 47.75
N GLY A 164 -0.20 -11.56 48.07
CA GLY A 164 -0.30 -10.46 47.12
C GLY A 164 -1.73 -9.95 46.86
N LEU A 165 -2.75 -10.60 47.43
CA LEU A 165 -4.16 -10.35 47.14
C LEU A 165 -4.99 -10.17 48.42
N GLY A 166 -6.20 -9.60 48.27
CA GLY A 166 -7.09 -9.27 49.38
C GLY A 166 -6.59 -8.07 50.22
N GLY A 167 -7.22 -7.80 51.37
CA GLY A 167 -6.85 -6.65 52.22
C GLY A 167 -7.32 -5.31 51.64
N THR A 168 -6.43 -4.32 51.59
CA THR A 168 -6.66 -3.02 50.92
C THR A 168 -5.98 -3.00 49.55
N PRO A 169 -6.72 -3.04 48.42
CA PRO A 169 -6.15 -3.04 47.07
C PRO A 169 -5.52 -1.71 46.64
N ALA A 170 -4.72 -1.77 45.58
CA ALA A 170 -4.03 -0.62 45.01
C ALA A 170 -4.98 0.52 44.58
N GLN A 171 -4.57 1.77 44.81
CA GLN A 171 -5.25 2.95 44.30
C GLN A 171 -4.55 3.43 43.01
N ALA A 172 -5.29 3.48 41.90
CA ALA A 172 -4.84 4.00 40.61
C ALA A 172 -5.65 5.26 40.23
N GLY A 173 -4.98 6.30 39.72
CA GLY A 173 -5.60 7.58 39.40
C GLY A 173 -4.73 8.78 39.78
N PHE A 174 -5.37 9.92 40.03
CA PHE A 174 -4.69 11.15 40.42
C PHE A 174 -5.61 12.11 41.21
N ASP A 175 -5.04 12.90 42.11
CA ASP A 175 -5.79 13.67 43.12
C ASP A 175 -5.06 14.99 43.42
N ALA A 176 -5.81 16.08 43.61
CA ALA A 176 -5.30 17.41 43.94
C ALA A 176 -4.80 17.57 45.39
N GLY A 177 -5.18 16.66 46.28
CA GLY A 177 -4.96 16.75 47.72
C GLY A 177 -5.92 17.72 48.42
N ASN A 178 -7.03 18.10 47.78
CA ASN A 178 -7.96 19.12 48.27
C ASN A 178 -9.36 18.60 48.69
N LEU A 179 -9.59 17.27 48.64
CA LEU A 179 -10.89 16.60 48.85
C LEU A 179 -11.98 16.91 47.79
N GLU A 180 -11.65 17.62 46.73
CA GLU A 180 -12.58 18.08 45.70
C GLU A 180 -12.19 17.48 44.35
N ASP A 181 -11.03 17.84 43.79
CA ASP A 181 -10.64 17.41 42.45
C ASP A 181 -9.78 16.14 42.43
N PHE A 182 -10.28 15.08 41.80
CA PHE A 182 -9.59 13.79 41.64
C PHE A 182 -10.16 12.99 40.47
N PHE A 183 -9.44 11.93 40.08
CA PHE A 183 -9.87 10.88 39.16
C PHE A 183 -9.40 9.52 39.68
N ILE A 184 -10.23 8.50 39.51
CA ILE A 184 -9.89 7.10 39.81
C ILE A 184 -9.96 6.29 38.52
N LEU A 185 -9.05 5.33 38.34
CA LEU A 185 -9.17 4.38 37.24
C LEU A 185 -10.22 3.32 37.56
N PRO A 186 -10.84 2.69 36.55
CA PRO A 186 -11.80 1.62 36.75
C PRO A 186 -11.24 0.46 37.57
N GLY A 187 -12.07 -0.13 38.44
CA GLY A 187 -11.64 -1.18 39.38
C GLY A 187 -10.63 -0.74 40.46
N SER A 188 -10.17 0.51 40.47
CA SER A 188 -9.23 1.02 41.48
C SER A 188 -9.77 0.84 42.91
N PHE A 189 -8.87 0.51 43.84
CA PHE A 189 -9.18 0.21 45.25
C PHE A 189 -10.04 -1.06 45.42
N THR A 190 -10.12 -1.92 44.39
CA THR A 190 -10.75 -3.25 44.41
C THR A 190 -9.80 -4.31 43.83
N GLU A 191 -10.19 -5.59 43.84
CA GLU A 191 -9.41 -6.66 43.19
C GLU A 191 -9.33 -6.51 41.67
N ASP A 192 -10.30 -5.81 41.06
CA ASP A 192 -10.39 -5.62 39.60
C ASP A 192 -9.32 -4.64 39.05
N VAL A 193 -8.56 -3.96 39.93
CA VAL A 193 -7.43 -3.08 39.56
C VAL A 193 -6.32 -3.82 38.77
N LEU A 194 -6.27 -5.15 38.84
CA LEU A 194 -5.37 -5.96 38.02
C LEU A 194 -5.74 -5.92 36.52
N ASP A 195 -7.01 -5.70 36.18
CA ASP A 195 -7.49 -5.74 34.79
C ASP A 195 -7.11 -4.48 33.99
N LEU A 196 -6.53 -3.47 34.64
CA LEU A 196 -5.96 -2.28 34.01
C LEU A 196 -4.87 -2.60 32.97
N VAL A 197 -4.28 -3.81 33.03
CA VAL A 197 -3.34 -4.34 32.03
C VAL A 197 -4.01 -4.86 30.75
N ASN A 198 -5.30 -5.24 30.81
CA ASN A 198 -6.05 -5.78 29.69
C ASN A 198 -6.98 -4.74 29.04
N THR A 199 -7.19 -3.60 29.70
CA THR A 199 -8.14 -2.54 29.32
C THR A 199 -7.42 -1.24 28.95
N SER A 200 -8.10 -0.35 28.24
CA SER A 200 -7.54 0.92 27.74
C SER A 200 -8.65 1.94 27.48
N ASN A 201 -8.32 3.23 27.66
CA ASN A 201 -9.13 4.36 27.18
C ASN A 201 -8.61 5.01 25.89
N VAL A 202 -7.67 4.34 25.21
CA VAL A 202 -7.06 4.80 23.95
C VAL A 202 -7.45 3.88 22.79
N SER A 203 -7.29 2.56 22.95
CA SER A 203 -7.71 1.58 21.94
C SER A 203 -7.67 0.15 22.49
N GLU A 204 -8.60 -0.71 22.06
CA GLU A 204 -8.53 -2.17 22.26
C GLU A 204 -7.22 -2.79 21.73
N ARG A 205 -6.58 -2.15 20.75
CA ARG A 205 -5.30 -2.60 20.17
C ARG A 205 -4.09 -2.24 21.04
N THR A 206 -4.29 -1.49 22.13
CA THR A 206 -3.27 -1.06 23.09
C THR A 206 -3.73 -1.29 24.54
N PRO A 207 -4.09 -2.53 24.94
CA PRO A 207 -4.46 -2.83 26.31
C PRO A 207 -3.32 -2.46 27.27
N GLY A 208 -3.63 -1.95 28.46
CA GLY A 208 -2.63 -1.46 29.40
C GLY A 208 -2.18 -0.01 29.17
N LEU A 209 -2.58 0.64 28.08
CA LEU A 209 -2.33 2.08 27.87
C LEU A 209 -3.55 2.92 28.27
N TRP A 210 -3.34 3.83 29.21
CA TRP A 210 -4.31 4.83 29.64
C TRP A 210 -3.74 6.22 29.44
N SER A 211 -4.52 7.16 28.91
CA SER A 211 -4.07 8.52 28.62
C SER A 211 -5.10 9.56 29.05
N PHE A 212 -4.62 10.65 29.67
CA PHE A 212 -5.45 11.72 30.23
C PHE A 212 -4.85 13.09 29.91
N SER A 213 -5.66 13.97 29.32
CA SER A 213 -5.27 15.33 28.97
C SER A 213 -5.54 16.30 30.12
N ILE A 214 -4.51 16.94 30.68
CA ILE A 214 -4.65 18.04 31.63
C ILE A 214 -4.51 19.37 30.89
N ARG A 215 -5.54 20.22 30.94
CA ARG A 215 -5.67 21.44 30.13
C ARG A 215 -6.09 22.62 30.98
N SER A 216 -5.33 23.71 30.94
CA SER A 216 -5.47 24.88 31.81
C SER A 216 -5.46 24.54 33.32
N GLY A 217 -4.87 23.41 33.70
CA GLY A 217 -4.93 22.89 35.07
C GLY A 217 -6.20 22.12 35.43
N VAL A 218 -7.06 21.84 34.46
CA VAL A 218 -8.32 21.12 34.64
C VAL A 218 -8.21 19.72 34.02
N THR A 219 -8.87 18.74 34.63
CA THR A 219 -8.89 17.33 34.22
C THR A 219 -9.88 17.04 33.09
N PRO A 220 -9.79 15.84 32.48
CA PRO A 220 -10.82 15.34 31.57
C PRO A 220 -12.21 15.31 32.21
N GLY A 221 -13.24 15.55 31.41
CA GLY A 221 -14.65 15.55 31.81
C GLY A 221 -15.21 16.92 32.19
N GLN A 222 -14.39 17.94 32.40
CA GLN A 222 -14.84 19.25 32.90
C GLN A 222 -15.22 20.26 31.80
N ALA A 223 -14.94 19.94 30.53
CA ALA A 223 -15.30 20.78 29.38
C ALA A 223 -15.49 19.94 28.11
N PRO A 224 -16.31 20.39 27.13
CA PRO A 224 -16.48 19.68 25.87
C PRO A 224 -15.18 19.50 25.08
N SER A 225 -14.21 20.40 25.25
CA SER A 225 -12.90 20.34 24.59
C SER A 225 -11.87 19.47 25.32
N ASN A 226 -12.29 18.76 26.37
CA ASN A 226 -11.45 17.83 27.14
C ASN A 226 -12.35 16.76 27.80
N PRO A 227 -13.05 15.91 27.02
CA PRO A 227 -13.99 14.93 27.55
C PRO A 227 -13.28 13.77 28.28
N LEU A 228 -14.04 13.01 29.07
CA LEU A 228 -13.65 11.68 29.50
C LEU A 228 -13.79 10.68 28.35
N LEU A 229 -12.76 9.85 28.18
CA LEU A 229 -12.76 8.74 27.22
C LEU A 229 -13.12 7.43 27.94
N PRO A 230 -13.88 6.52 27.30
CA PRO A 230 -14.34 5.27 27.89
C PRO A 230 -13.27 4.20 27.98
N VAL A 231 -13.52 3.19 28.81
CA VAL A 231 -12.94 1.85 28.60
C VAL A 231 -13.64 1.20 27.40
N VAL A 232 -12.86 0.66 26.46
CA VAL A 232 -13.42 -0.09 25.34
C VAL A 232 -13.60 -1.57 25.73
N THR A 233 -14.75 -2.16 25.37
CA THR A 233 -15.13 -3.54 25.70
C THR A 233 -15.81 -4.22 24.50
N ASP A 234 -15.81 -5.55 24.45
CA ASP A 234 -16.54 -6.38 23.46
C ASP A 234 -18.01 -5.99 23.26
N SER A 235 -18.63 -5.33 24.25
CA SER A 235 -20.04 -4.91 24.27
C SER A 235 -20.28 -3.43 23.94
N GLY A 236 -19.22 -2.64 23.71
CA GLY A 236 -19.28 -1.19 23.52
C GLY A 236 -18.43 -0.44 24.55
N PHE A 237 -18.78 0.82 24.80
CA PHE A 237 -18.00 1.70 25.68
C PHE A 237 -18.51 1.64 27.12
N ASN A 238 -17.61 1.63 28.10
CA ASN A 238 -17.92 1.66 29.53
C ASN A 238 -17.24 2.85 30.21
N PHE A 239 -17.92 3.47 31.16
CA PHE A 239 -17.39 4.54 31.99
C PHE A 239 -17.66 4.22 33.46
N GLU A 240 -16.60 4.14 34.25
CA GLU A 240 -16.66 4.21 35.71
C GLU A 240 -16.10 5.57 36.16
N TYR A 241 -16.92 6.38 36.84
CA TYR A 241 -16.53 7.73 37.26
C TYR A 241 -17.24 8.15 38.55
N PHE A 242 -16.58 8.97 39.38
CA PHE A 242 -17.14 9.45 40.63
C PHE A 242 -17.82 10.82 40.46
N ILE A 243 -19.14 10.87 40.52
CA ILE A 243 -19.92 12.11 40.46
C ILE A 243 -19.74 12.88 41.77
N GLN A 244 -18.98 13.98 41.71
CA GLN A 244 -18.73 14.86 42.84
C GLN A 244 -19.94 15.80 43.09
N ASN A 245 -20.33 16.55 42.05
CA ASN A 245 -21.44 17.50 42.08
C ASN A 245 -22.49 17.16 41.01
N PRO A 246 -23.69 16.66 41.38
CA PRO A 246 -24.68 16.19 40.40
C PRO A 246 -25.33 17.30 39.56
N VAL A 247 -25.12 18.58 39.88
CA VAL A 247 -25.64 19.72 39.09
C VAL A 247 -24.63 20.30 38.10
N GLU A 248 -23.45 19.70 37.97
CA GLU A 248 -22.44 20.05 36.98
C GLU A 248 -22.43 19.01 35.85
N PHE A 249 -22.23 19.47 34.63
CA PHE A 249 -22.09 18.59 33.47
C PHE A 249 -20.70 17.95 33.48
N VAL A 250 -20.67 16.62 33.42
CA VAL A 250 -19.47 15.88 33.09
C VAL A 250 -19.55 15.49 31.61
N PHE A 251 -18.52 15.80 30.84
CA PHE A 251 -18.44 15.57 29.41
C PHE A 251 -17.77 14.24 29.11
N PHE A 252 -18.43 13.38 28.35
CA PHE A 252 -17.98 12.06 27.95
C PHE A 252 -17.97 11.97 26.43
N ASP A 253 -16.99 11.29 25.84
CA ASP A 253 -16.95 11.07 24.40
C ASP A 253 -16.52 9.63 24.05
N PRO A 254 -17.38 8.86 23.35
CA PRO A 254 -17.06 7.53 22.82
C PRO A 254 -16.37 7.60 21.45
N ILE A 255 -16.05 6.42 20.89
CA ILE A 255 -15.61 6.30 19.49
C ILE A 255 -16.82 5.93 18.60
N ILE A 256 -17.12 6.76 17.60
CA ILE A 256 -17.61 6.30 16.29
C ILE A 256 -19.05 5.71 16.18
N ALA A 257 -20.14 6.49 16.17
CA ALA A 257 -21.48 5.97 15.85
C ALA A 257 -22.46 7.04 15.31
N ILE A 258 -23.56 6.63 14.64
CA ILE A 258 -24.67 7.54 14.23
C ILE A 258 -25.63 7.89 15.39
N GLY A 259 -25.28 7.49 16.60
CA GLY A 259 -26.05 7.68 17.83
C GLY A 259 -25.64 6.65 18.88
N TYR A 260 -26.11 6.85 20.11
CA TYR A 260 -25.70 6.03 21.25
C TYR A 260 -26.86 5.74 22.19
N ASP A 261 -26.81 4.58 22.83
CA ASP A 261 -27.66 4.22 23.96
C ASP A 261 -26.86 4.24 25.25
N TYR A 262 -27.26 5.10 26.18
CA TYR A 262 -26.64 5.30 27.48
C TYR A 262 -27.42 4.47 28.50
N ILE A 263 -26.73 3.65 29.29
CA ILE A 263 -27.35 2.71 30.24
C ILE A 263 -26.54 2.69 31.54
N VAL A 264 -27.15 3.12 32.66
CA VAL A 264 -26.56 2.99 33.99
C VAL A 264 -26.62 1.54 34.45
N ASN A 265 -25.44 0.96 34.70
CA ASN A 265 -25.28 -0.37 35.28
C ASN A 265 -25.40 -0.31 36.81
N SER A 266 -24.74 0.68 37.42
CA SER A 266 -24.85 0.97 38.86
C SER A 266 -24.59 2.44 39.17
N GLY A 267 -25.12 2.92 40.31
CA GLY A 267 -24.99 4.32 40.74
C GLY A 267 -26.22 5.19 40.44
N PRO A 268 -26.07 6.53 40.38
CA PRO A 268 -27.17 7.47 40.14
C PRO A 268 -27.68 7.46 38.68
N ASN A 269 -29.00 7.64 38.51
CA ASN A 269 -29.63 7.85 37.19
C ASN A 269 -29.19 9.18 36.55
N PHE A 270 -29.28 9.27 35.22
CA PHE A 270 -29.12 10.53 34.47
C PHE A 270 -30.28 11.49 34.76
N SER A 271 -29.98 12.77 35.01
CA SER A 271 -30.97 13.84 35.29
C SER A 271 -31.14 14.80 34.12
N GLN A 272 -30.05 15.13 33.41
CA GLN A 272 -30.05 15.94 32.19
C GLN A 272 -28.99 15.44 31.20
N VAL A 273 -29.20 15.69 29.92
CA VAL A 273 -28.19 15.53 28.86
C VAL A 273 -28.04 16.83 28.08
N GLN A 274 -26.80 17.26 27.84
CA GLN A 274 -26.43 18.26 26.86
C GLN A 274 -26.02 17.50 25.60
N VAL A 275 -26.84 17.58 24.55
CA VAL A 275 -26.55 16.89 23.28
C VAL A 275 -25.30 17.50 22.62
N PRO A 276 -24.54 16.74 21.81
CA PRO A 276 -23.28 17.21 21.24
C PRO A 276 -23.38 18.48 20.39
N MET A 277 -22.22 19.00 19.99
CA MET A 277 -22.14 20.09 19.01
C MET A 277 -22.61 19.61 17.62
N GLU A 278 -22.69 20.55 16.67
CA GLU A 278 -23.11 20.26 15.30
C GLU A 278 -22.08 19.36 14.61
N VAL A 279 -22.50 18.16 14.22
CA VAL A 279 -21.68 17.23 13.43
C VAL A 279 -21.56 17.78 12.00
N ALA A 280 -20.35 17.77 11.45
CA ALA A 280 -20.11 18.28 10.10
C ALA A 280 -20.81 17.39 9.05
N GLY A 281 -21.69 17.99 8.24
CA GLY A 281 -22.44 17.28 7.20
C GLY A 281 -23.80 16.73 7.63
N ASP A 282 -24.14 16.85 8.92
CA ASP A 282 -25.45 16.53 9.48
C ASP A 282 -26.50 17.63 9.19
N ASP A 283 -27.79 17.33 9.44
CA ASP A 283 -28.88 18.31 9.29
C ASP A 283 -29.06 19.24 10.52
N GLY A 284 -28.39 18.92 11.63
CA GLY A 284 -28.37 19.71 12.85
C GLY A 284 -29.60 19.46 13.74
N VAL A 285 -30.13 18.24 13.76
CA VAL A 285 -31.23 17.81 14.63
C VAL A 285 -30.92 16.46 15.30
N TYR A 286 -30.91 16.45 16.63
CA TYR A 286 -30.81 15.22 17.42
C TYR A 286 -32.18 14.78 17.93
N ASP A 287 -32.44 13.47 17.85
CA ASP A 287 -33.63 12.83 18.41
C ASP A 287 -33.28 12.17 19.76
N ILE A 288 -34.16 12.31 20.75
CA ILE A 288 -34.05 11.62 22.03
C ILE A 288 -34.99 10.40 22.07
N LEU A 289 -34.43 9.26 22.47
CA LEU A 289 -35.16 8.04 22.76
C LEU A 289 -35.27 7.86 24.28
N LEU A 290 -36.47 7.59 24.78
CA LEU A 290 -36.74 7.40 26.21
C LEU A 290 -37.32 6.00 26.49
N PRO A 291 -37.12 5.44 27.70
CA PRO A 291 -37.58 4.10 28.03
C PRO A 291 -39.11 4.03 28.14
N ASP A 292 -39.71 3.05 27.47
CA ASP A 292 -41.12 2.73 27.58
C ASP A 292 -41.47 2.07 28.93
N GLY A 293 -42.75 1.76 29.15
CA GLY A 293 -43.20 1.08 30.37
C GLY A 293 -42.65 -0.33 30.58
N ASN A 294 -41.85 -0.87 29.65
CA ASN A 294 -41.16 -2.15 29.73
C ASN A 294 -39.63 -1.99 29.71
N GLY A 295 -39.10 -0.76 29.62
CA GLY A 295 -37.67 -0.46 29.57
C GLY A 295 -37.03 -0.43 28.18
N ASN A 296 -37.79 -0.54 27.09
CA ASN A 296 -37.25 -0.41 25.72
C ASN A 296 -37.11 1.06 25.36
N LEU A 297 -36.00 1.46 24.75
CA LEU A 297 -35.83 2.82 24.23
C LEU A 297 -36.74 3.04 23.01
N VAL A 298 -37.55 4.08 23.05
CA VAL A 298 -38.50 4.46 21.99
C VAL A 298 -38.32 5.94 21.65
N GLU A 299 -38.32 6.23 20.36
CA GLU A 299 -38.24 7.58 19.78
C GLU A 299 -39.36 8.48 20.31
N THR A 300 -39.04 9.76 20.52
CA THR A 300 -39.95 10.75 21.07
C THR A 300 -40.15 11.90 20.08
N ASP A 301 -41.23 12.68 20.24
CA ASP A 301 -41.46 13.89 19.44
C ASP A 301 -40.48 15.06 19.80
N PHE A 302 -39.38 14.79 20.51
CA PHE A 302 -38.39 15.78 20.95
C PHE A 302 -37.19 15.86 19.98
N ALA A 303 -37.33 16.70 18.96
CA ALA A 303 -36.20 17.17 18.15
C ALA A 303 -35.40 18.26 18.90
N ILE A 304 -34.10 18.05 19.06
CA ILE A 304 -33.19 18.88 19.88
C ILE A 304 -32.08 19.43 19.00
N GLN A 305 -31.81 20.74 19.14
CA GLN A 305 -30.73 21.38 18.39
C GLN A 305 -29.37 21.10 19.07
N PRO A 306 -28.26 21.05 18.30
CA PRO A 306 -26.93 20.89 18.83
C PRO A 306 -26.62 21.80 20.02
N ASN A 307 -25.87 21.28 20.99
CA ASN A 307 -25.47 21.96 22.22
C ASN A 307 -26.64 22.42 23.12
N GLN A 308 -27.86 21.89 22.95
CA GLN A 308 -28.98 22.13 23.88
C GLN A 308 -29.06 21.07 24.99
N ILE A 309 -29.71 21.47 26.10
CA ILE A 309 -29.93 20.63 27.26
C ILE A 309 -31.35 20.08 27.25
N PHE A 310 -31.47 18.76 27.39
CA PHE A 310 -32.72 18.07 27.69
C PHE A 310 -32.73 17.66 29.17
N ASP A 311 -33.78 18.08 29.89
CA ASP A 311 -33.98 17.75 31.31
C ASP A 311 -35.02 16.63 31.44
N PHE A 312 -34.58 15.43 31.81
CA PHE A 312 -35.46 14.27 31.98
C PHE A 312 -36.46 14.47 33.13
N THR A 313 -36.02 15.16 34.20
CA THR A 313 -36.83 15.43 35.41
C THR A 313 -38.02 16.35 35.14
N GLN A 314 -37.88 17.26 34.18
CA GLN A 314 -38.95 18.14 33.71
C GLN A 314 -39.84 17.50 32.62
N ASN A 315 -39.36 16.44 31.95
CA ASN A 315 -40.06 15.77 30.84
C ASN A 315 -40.66 14.40 31.23
N GLY A 316 -41.09 14.25 32.48
CA GLY A 316 -41.90 13.10 32.94
C GLY A 316 -41.15 12.04 33.74
N PHE A 317 -39.83 12.19 33.92
CA PHE A 317 -38.97 11.24 34.65
C PHE A 317 -38.36 11.92 35.89
N PRO A 318 -39.16 12.23 36.93
CA PRO A 318 -38.73 13.07 38.06
C PRO A 318 -37.56 12.50 38.87
N ASP A 319 -37.36 11.18 38.83
CA ASP A 319 -36.25 10.46 39.47
C ASP A 319 -35.09 10.17 38.48
N GLY A 320 -35.04 10.91 37.36
CA GLY A 320 -34.12 10.70 36.25
C GLY A 320 -34.45 9.46 35.41
N VAL A 321 -33.56 9.12 34.49
CA VAL A 321 -33.63 7.89 33.66
C VAL A 321 -32.38 7.03 33.88
N ALA A 322 -32.58 5.72 33.99
CA ALA A 322 -31.48 4.75 34.01
C ALA A 322 -30.93 4.48 32.60
N SER A 323 -31.70 4.81 31.55
CA SER A 323 -31.26 4.68 30.17
C SER A 323 -31.94 5.70 29.26
N PHE A 324 -31.25 6.17 28.23
CA PHE A 324 -31.81 6.97 27.14
C PHE A 324 -30.97 6.76 25.86
N GLY A 325 -31.49 7.15 24.70
CA GLY A 325 -30.74 7.15 23.45
C GLY A 325 -30.66 8.54 22.82
N ILE A 326 -29.57 8.82 22.11
CA ILE A 326 -29.48 9.93 21.15
C ILE A 326 -29.36 9.33 19.75
N ARG A 327 -30.11 9.89 18.78
CA ARG A 327 -30.09 9.59 17.34
C ARG A 327 -30.18 10.90 16.55
N GLY A 328 -30.38 10.82 15.24
CA GLY A 328 -30.64 11.98 14.37
C GLY A 328 -29.50 12.30 13.39
N ILE A 329 -28.28 11.79 13.65
CA ILE A 329 -27.13 12.01 12.76
C ILE A 329 -27.41 11.41 11.37
N ASP A 330 -27.35 12.24 10.34
CA ASP A 330 -27.44 11.80 8.95
C ASP A 330 -26.27 10.86 8.59
N GLU A 331 -26.57 9.75 7.93
CA GLU A 331 -25.60 8.76 7.44
C GLU A 331 -24.51 9.40 6.55
N ASN A 332 -24.86 10.48 5.83
CA ASN A 332 -23.96 11.24 4.96
C ASN A 332 -22.99 12.16 5.72
N ALA A 333 -23.12 12.29 7.04
CA ALA A 333 -22.17 13.04 7.87
C ALA A 333 -20.77 12.37 7.93
N LEU A 334 -20.69 11.05 7.67
CA LEU A 334 -19.44 10.29 7.60
C LEU A 334 -18.50 10.56 8.79
N LEU A 335 -19.04 10.38 10.01
CA LEU A 335 -18.28 10.50 11.26
C LEU A 335 -16.99 9.64 11.23
N ASP A 336 -15.89 10.20 11.74
CA ASP A 336 -14.55 10.15 11.10
C ASP A 336 -13.99 8.81 10.56
N PRO A 337 -13.76 7.72 11.35
CA PRO A 337 -14.23 7.44 12.70
C PRO A 337 -13.15 7.48 13.81
N GLU A 338 -11.99 8.09 13.61
CA GLU A 338 -10.87 8.13 14.57
C GLU A 338 -10.84 9.42 15.43
N ASP A 339 -11.81 10.32 15.26
CA ASP A 339 -11.91 11.60 16.01
C ASP A 339 -12.51 11.43 17.41
N ALA A 340 -11.66 11.44 18.43
CA ALA A 340 -12.03 11.40 19.85
C ALA A 340 -12.62 12.73 20.41
N ASN A 341 -13.19 13.58 19.55
CA ASN A 341 -14.04 14.73 19.92
C ASN A 341 -15.38 14.74 19.15
N ALA A 342 -15.72 13.65 18.45
CA ALA A 342 -16.81 13.63 17.47
C ALA A 342 -18.23 13.65 18.08
N PHE A 343 -18.43 13.15 19.30
CA PHE A 343 -19.77 13.02 19.89
C PHE A 343 -19.83 13.41 21.39
N VAL A 344 -19.04 14.43 21.75
CA VAL A 344 -18.90 14.86 23.15
C VAL A 344 -20.26 15.22 23.77
N THR A 345 -20.69 14.39 24.71
CA THR A 345 -21.99 14.48 25.37
C THR A 345 -21.81 14.94 26.82
N GLY A 346 -22.52 15.99 27.24
CA GLY A 346 -22.55 16.40 28.64
C GLY A 346 -23.65 15.66 29.39
N LEU A 347 -23.33 15.02 30.53
CA LEU A 347 -24.31 14.33 31.37
C LEU A 347 -24.37 14.96 32.77
N GLN A 348 -25.58 15.13 33.30
CA GLN A 348 -25.84 15.34 34.73
C GLN A 348 -26.52 14.12 35.33
N PHE A 349 -26.35 13.95 36.64
CA PHE A 349 -26.84 12.80 37.38
C PHE A 349 -27.77 13.23 38.52
N THR A 350 -28.50 12.28 39.08
CA THR A 350 -29.52 12.53 40.11
C THR A 350 -28.96 12.68 41.53
N ALA A 351 -27.75 12.18 41.77
CA ALA A 351 -27.03 12.28 43.05
C ALA A 351 -25.51 12.19 42.82
N SER A 352 -24.72 12.55 43.83
CA SER A 352 -23.29 12.26 43.87
C SER A 352 -23.00 10.80 44.23
N GLY A 353 -21.82 10.32 43.86
CA GLY A 353 -21.35 8.94 44.08
C GLY A 353 -20.74 8.33 42.81
N LEU A 354 -20.19 7.13 42.96
CA LEU A 354 -19.69 6.33 41.85
C LEU A 354 -20.84 5.96 40.89
N VAL A 355 -20.62 6.16 39.60
CA VAL A 355 -21.49 5.67 38.53
C VAL A 355 -20.69 4.79 37.59
N ASP A 356 -21.28 3.64 37.24
CA ASP A 356 -20.85 2.77 36.16
C ASP A 356 -21.98 2.75 35.12
N PHE A 357 -21.66 3.15 33.88
CA PHE A 357 -22.60 3.15 32.78
C PHE A 357 -21.95 2.75 31.46
N ASN A 358 -22.73 2.14 30.58
CA ASN A 358 -22.36 1.90 29.20
C ASN A 358 -22.87 3.00 28.27
N GLN A 359 -22.09 3.26 27.23
CA GLN A 359 -22.50 4.03 26.06
C GLN A 359 -22.35 3.12 24.84
N ASN A 360 -23.46 2.51 24.43
CA ASN A 360 -23.46 1.51 23.36
C ASN A 360 -23.60 2.21 22.01
N PRO A 361 -22.64 2.04 21.07
CA PRO A 361 -22.72 2.66 19.76
C PRO A 361 -23.87 2.05 18.95
N VAL A 362 -24.65 2.91 18.30
CA VAL A 362 -25.57 2.51 17.23
C VAL A 362 -24.89 2.81 15.91
N THR A 363 -24.32 1.76 15.33
CA THR A 363 -23.66 1.82 14.04
C THR A 363 -24.61 1.41 12.91
N ILE A 364 -24.32 1.92 11.73
CA ILE A 364 -24.74 1.33 10.47
C ILE A 364 -23.47 0.98 9.69
N GLU A 365 -23.48 -0.18 9.05
CA GLU A 365 -22.39 -0.63 8.20
C GLU A 365 -22.62 -0.09 6.78
N PHE A 366 -21.79 0.87 6.37
CA PHE A 366 -21.80 1.44 5.02
C PHE A 366 -20.74 0.76 4.16
N ASN A 367 -21.13 0.28 2.97
CA ASN A 367 -20.16 -0.28 2.01
C ASN A 367 -19.18 0.80 1.56
N ILE A 368 -17.89 0.63 1.86
CA ILE A 368 -16.80 1.49 1.39
C ILE A 368 -16.05 0.79 0.25
N PRO A 369 -15.43 1.53 -0.69
CA PRO A 369 -14.65 0.90 -1.74
C PRO A 369 -13.35 0.29 -1.17
N PRO A 370 -12.75 -0.71 -1.83
CA PRO A 370 -11.53 -1.36 -1.40
C PRO A 370 -10.42 -0.39 -1.02
N SER A 371 -9.85 -0.58 0.17
CA SER A 371 -8.81 0.28 0.74
C SER A 371 -7.40 -0.13 0.32
N ALA A 372 -7.16 -1.39 -0.04
CA ALA A 372 -5.89 -1.82 -0.63
C ALA A 372 -6.00 -3.00 -1.59
N LEU A 373 -5.15 -3.01 -2.62
CA LEU A 373 -4.97 -4.11 -3.57
C LEU A 373 -3.48 -4.50 -3.63
N ASN A 374 -3.12 -5.58 -2.95
CA ASN A 374 -1.74 -6.01 -2.77
C ASN A 374 -1.43 -7.31 -3.54
N LEU A 375 -0.28 -7.32 -4.22
CA LEU A 375 0.28 -8.54 -4.81
C LEU A 375 1.35 -9.12 -3.89
N THR A 376 1.14 -10.35 -3.43
CA THR A 376 2.07 -11.08 -2.55
C THR A 376 2.56 -12.37 -3.20
N ASN A 377 3.61 -12.99 -2.65
CA ASN A 377 4.24 -14.21 -3.19
C ASN A 377 4.59 -14.09 -4.69
N THR A 378 5.12 -12.93 -5.10
CA THR A 378 5.33 -12.56 -6.50
C THR A 378 6.53 -13.25 -7.13
N VAL A 379 6.34 -13.78 -8.34
CA VAL A 379 7.38 -14.36 -9.20
C VAL A 379 7.73 -13.36 -10.29
N THR A 380 8.69 -12.48 -10.00
CA THR A 380 9.04 -11.34 -10.88
C THR A 380 10.00 -11.71 -12.02
N THR A 381 10.60 -12.91 -11.98
CA THR A 381 11.47 -13.43 -13.03
C THR A 381 11.18 -14.90 -13.35
N LEU A 382 11.25 -15.26 -14.62
CA LEU A 382 11.23 -16.65 -15.09
C LEU A 382 12.30 -16.84 -16.17
N ALA A 383 12.85 -18.05 -16.24
CA ALA A 383 13.60 -18.47 -17.41
C ALA A 383 12.64 -18.63 -18.61
N GLU A 384 13.11 -18.33 -19.82
CA GLU A 384 12.42 -18.83 -21.01
C GLU A 384 12.39 -20.36 -21.05
N ASN A 385 11.59 -20.95 -21.93
CA ASN A 385 11.28 -22.39 -21.95
C ASN A 385 10.64 -22.94 -20.65
N THR A 386 10.41 -22.12 -19.62
CA THR A 386 9.63 -22.53 -18.44
C THR A 386 8.20 -22.82 -18.88
N ALA A 387 7.66 -23.97 -18.45
CA ALA A 387 6.27 -24.32 -18.69
C ALA A 387 5.33 -23.26 -18.10
N THR A 388 4.38 -22.80 -18.91
CA THR A 388 3.40 -21.77 -18.51
C THR A 388 2.23 -22.40 -17.75
N ASN A 389 1.14 -21.64 -17.54
CA ASN A 389 0.03 -21.99 -16.66
C ASN A 389 0.43 -22.08 -15.18
N ILE A 390 1.34 -21.19 -14.74
CA ILE A 390 1.86 -21.14 -13.37
C ILE A 390 1.33 -19.92 -12.61
N ARG A 391 1.18 -20.06 -11.29
CA ARG A 391 0.84 -18.96 -10.38
C ARG A 391 2.06 -18.05 -10.21
N VAL A 392 1.86 -16.75 -10.42
CA VAL A 392 2.92 -15.73 -10.38
C VAL A 392 2.68 -14.65 -9.32
N ALA A 393 1.48 -14.55 -8.75
CA ALA A 393 1.20 -13.75 -7.56
C ALA A 393 -0.08 -14.22 -6.85
N ASP A 394 -0.23 -13.86 -5.57
CA ASP A 394 -1.50 -13.84 -4.85
C ASP A 394 -2.06 -12.42 -4.81
N ILE A 395 -3.38 -12.32 -4.90
CA ILE A 395 -4.14 -11.06 -4.92
C ILE A 395 -4.87 -10.92 -3.57
N ALA A 396 -4.35 -10.04 -2.71
CA ALA A 396 -4.98 -9.68 -1.45
C ALA A 396 -5.72 -8.34 -1.61
N VAL A 397 -7.03 -8.36 -1.44
CA VAL A 397 -7.88 -7.16 -1.34
C VAL A 397 -8.10 -6.89 0.15
N VAL A 398 -7.99 -5.63 0.56
CA VAL A 398 -8.40 -5.14 1.89
C VAL A 398 -9.59 -4.23 1.70
N ASP A 399 -10.61 -4.45 2.52
CA ASP A 399 -12.00 -4.11 2.26
C ASP A 399 -12.76 -4.18 3.59
N ASP A 400 -13.93 -3.55 3.71
CA ASP A 400 -14.79 -3.70 4.90
C ASP A 400 -15.51 -5.06 4.97
N GLY A 401 -15.56 -5.81 3.85
CA GLY A 401 -16.24 -7.08 3.74
C GLY A 401 -17.72 -6.97 3.37
N LEU A 402 -18.18 -5.76 3.04
CA LEU A 402 -19.48 -5.49 2.46
C LEU A 402 -19.37 -5.57 0.92
N GLY A 403 -20.46 -5.26 0.21
CA GLY A 403 -20.42 -5.18 -1.25
C GLY A 403 -20.02 -6.47 -1.98
N VAL A 404 -19.45 -6.33 -3.19
CA VAL A 404 -18.91 -7.43 -4.01
C VAL A 404 -17.72 -6.97 -4.85
N ASN A 405 -16.54 -7.37 -4.40
CA ASN A 405 -15.27 -7.13 -5.06
C ASN A 405 -15.05 -7.93 -6.35
N THR A 406 -15.03 -7.23 -7.49
CA THR A 406 -14.79 -7.82 -8.81
C THR A 406 -13.36 -7.59 -9.28
N LEU A 407 -12.59 -8.67 -9.43
CA LEU A 407 -11.23 -8.62 -9.97
C LEU A 407 -11.22 -8.65 -11.51
N SER A 408 -10.39 -7.81 -12.12
CA SER A 408 -10.21 -7.77 -13.58
C SER A 408 -8.76 -7.52 -13.99
N LEU A 409 -8.43 -7.82 -15.26
CA LEU A 409 -7.10 -7.59 -15.84
C LEU A 409 -7.17 -6.54 -16.96
N SER A 410 -6.20 -5.62 -16.98
CA SER A 410 -6.04 -4.60 -18.00
C SER A 410 -4.55 -4.41 -18.36
N GLY A 411 -4.25 -3.57 -19.35
CA GLY A 411 -2.90 -3.40 -19.89
C GLY A 411 -2.59 -4.28 -21.10
N ALA A 412 -1.40 -4.11 -21.68
CA ALA A 412 -1.04 -4.67 -22.99
C ALA A 412 -1.00 -6.21 -22.99
N ASP A 413 -0.53 -6.84 -21.91
CA ASP A 413 -0.36 -8.29 -21.82
C ASP A 413 -1.47 -8.99 -21.04
N ALA A 414 -2.60 -8.33 -20.77
CA ALA A 414 -3.71 -8.92 -20.01
C ALA A 414 -4.18 -10.29 -20.55
N SER A 415 -4.11 -10.51 -21.87
CA SER A 415 -4.43 -11.80 -22.51
C SER A 415 -3.42 -12.93 -22.23
N SER A 416 -2.25 -12.61 -21.69
CA SER A 416 -1.22 -13.58 -21.25
C SER A 416 -1.38 -13.97 -19.78
N PHE A 417 -2.37 -13.43 -19.07
CA PHE A 417 -2.63 -13.72 -17.67
C PHE A 417 -4.09 -14.12 -17.42
N GLU A 418 -4.34 -14.82 -16.31
CA GLU A 418 -5.67 -15.24 -15.86
C GLU A 418 -5.77 -15.08 -14.35
N ILE A 419 -6.93 -14.61 -13.86
CA ILE A 419 -7.25 -14.60 -12.43
C ILE A 419 -8.06 -15.85 -12.09
N ARG A 420 -7.61 -16.61 -11.08
CA ARG A 420 -8.29 -17.82 -10.60
C ARG A 420 -8.51 -17.72 -9.09
N GLY A 421 -9.71 -17.27 -8.70
CA GLY A 421 -9.94 -16.81 -7.34
C GLY A 421 -8.99 -15.64 -7.03
N ASN A 422 -8.31 -15.69 -5.88
CA ASN A 422 -7.36 -14.66 -5.44
C ASN A 422 -5.92 -14.90 -5.95
N GLN A 423 -5.74 -15.44 -7.15
CA GLN A 423 -4.42 -15.83 -7.67
C GLN A 423 -4.25 -15.40 -9.12
N LEU A 424 -3.10 -14.78 -9.41
CA LEU A 424 -2.69 -14.40 -10.77
C LEU A 424 -1.86 -15.54 -11.40
N PHE A 425 -2.30 -16.02 -12.55
CA PHE A 425 -1.61 -17.04 -13.34
C PHE A 425 -1.07 -16.47 -14.66
N LEU A 426 0.12 -16.89 -15.06
CA LEU A 426 0.68 -16.66 -16.38
C LEU A 426 0.20 -17.78 -17.32
N ILE A 427 -0.55 -17.43 -18.36
CA ILE A 427 -1.16 -18.35 -19.34
C ILE A 427 -0.66 -18.14 -20.78
N ALA A 428 0.43 -17.39 -20.96
CA ALA A 428 1.12 -17.28 -22.26
C ALA A 428 1.35 -18.67 -22.90
N PRO A 429 1.27 -18.82 -24.23
CA PRO A 429 1.41 -20.13 -24.88
C PRO A 429 2.82 -20.71 -24.76
N SER A 430 3.84 -19.86 -24.74
CA SER A 430 5.26 -20.18 -24.56
C SER A 430 6.01 -18.95 -24.03
N LEU A 431 7.21 -19.15 -23.48
CA LEU A 431 8.13 -18.09 -23.07
C LEU A 431 9.41 -18.23 -23.89
N ASP A 432 9.75 -17.16 -24.59
CA ASP A 432 10.80 -17.05 -25.61
C ASP A 432 11.37 -15.62 -25.45
N PHE A 433 12.65 -15.51 -25.10
CA PHE A 433 13.28 -14.25 -24.72
C PHE A 433 13.47 -13.33 -25.93
N GLU A 434 13.90 -13.88 -27.07
CA GLU A 434 14.08 -13.20 -28.35
C GLU A 434 12.76 -12.61 -28.87
N ALA A 435 11.65 -13.33 -28.71
CA ALA A 435 10.32 -12.86 -29.10
C ALA A 435 9.74 -11.86 -28.09
N LYS A 436 9.84 -12.15 -26.78
CA LYS A 436 9.30 -11.27 -25.72
C LYS A 436 9.96 -11.48 -24.35
N ASN A 437 10.92 -10.60 -24.05
CA ASN A 437 11.69 -10.61 -22.80
C ASN A 437 10.99 -10.08 -21.53
N ALA A 438 9.78 -9.53 -21.61
CA ALA A 438 9.04 -9.06 -20.44
C ALA A 438 7.53 -8.98 -20.68
N TYR A 439 6.74 -9.20 -19.64
CA TYR A 439 5.27 -9.09 -19.63
C TYR A 439 4.83 -8.11 -18.55
N SER A 440 3.80 -7.30 -18.83
CA SER A 440 3.19 -6.42 -17.83
C SER A 440 1.66 -6.36 -17.91
N VAL A 441 1.02 -6.53 -16.76
CA VAL A 441 -0.43 -6.54 -16.60
C VAL A 441 -0.84 -5.73 -15.37
N THR A 442 -1.96 -5.02 -15.47
CA THR A 442 -2.57 -4.33 -14.34
C THR A 442 -3.70 -5.20 -13.81
N VAL A 443 -3.63 -5.54 -12.52
CA VAL A 443 -4.73 -6.16 -11.77
C VAL A 443 -5.57 -5.01 -11.21
N ASN A 444 -6.88 -5.04 -11.43
CA ASN A 444 -7.82 -4.04 -10.90
C ASN A 444 -8.84 -4.74 -10.00
N VAL A 445 -9.34 -4.02 -9.00
CA VAL A 445 -10.50 -4.38 -8.19
C VAL A 445 -11.53 -3.27 -8.28
N ASP A 446 -12.80 -3.64 -8.33
CA ASP A 446 -13.96 -2.77 -8.53
C ASP A 446 -15.11 -3.33 -7.68
N ASP A 447 -15.57 -2.57 -6.67
CA ASP A 447 -16.88 -2.78 -6.07
C ASP A 447 -17.91 -2.03 -6.92
N THR A 448 -18.76 -2.78 -7.62
CA THR A 448 -19.72 -2.21 -8.56
C THR A 448 -20.82 -1.32 -7.94
N THR A 449 -20.85 -1.18 -6.61
CA THR A 449 -21.88 -0.45 -5.86
C THR A 449 -21.40 0.86 -5.23
N VAL A 450 -20.09 1.08 -5.10
CA VAL A 450 -19.50 2.26 -4.45
C VAL A 450 -18.19 2.68 -5.14
N GLY A 451 -17.69 3.88 -4.85
CA GLY A 451 -16.35 4.32 -5.29
C GLY A 451 -16.24 4.73 -6.75
N GLN A 452 -15.16 4.33 -7.41
CA GLN A 452 -14.85 4.65 -8.81
C GLN A 452 -14.52 3.37 -9.58
N THR A 453 -14.73 3.34 -10.90
CA THR A 453 -14.49 2.12 -11.68
C THR A 453 -13.19 2.19 -12.51
N PRO A 454 -12.15 1.38 -12.23
CA PRO A 454 -11.96 0.54 -11.04
C PRO A 454 -11.50 1.34 -9.81
N ASP A 455 -11.73 0.82 -8.60
CA ASP A 455 -11.42 1.52 -7.34
C ASP A 455 -9.92 1.59 -7.12
N LEU A 456 -9.27 0.43 -7.26
CA LEU A 456 -7.83 0.29 -7.13
C LEU A 456 -7.24 -0.53 -8.28
N SER A 457 -5.99 -0.22 -8.60
CA SER A 457 -5.24 -0.86 -9.67
C SER A 457 -3.79 -1.05 -9.22
N THR A 458 -3.21 -2.21 -9.49
CA THR A 458 -1.82 -2.52 -9.16
C THR A 458 -1.13 -3.21 -10.33
N ASN A 459 0.12 -2.84 -10.60
CA ASN A 459 0.87 -3.34 -11.76
C ASN A 459 1.73 -4.54 -11.37
N PHE A 460 1.60 -5.61 -12.14
CA PHE A 460 2.51 -6.75 -12.12
C PHE A 460 3.44 -6.69 -13.33
N SER A 461 4.72 -6.97 -13.09
CA SER A 461 5.75 -7.04 -14.14
C SER A 461 6.57 -8.32 -13.94
N LEU A 462 6.75 -9.04 -15.04
CA LEU A 462 7.50 -10.29 -15.12
C LEU A 462 8.57 -10.16 -16.19
N SER A 463 9.83 -10.29 -15.81
CA SER A 463 10.94 -10.39 -16.77
C SER A 463 11.20 -11.86 -17.13
N ILE A 464 11.40 -12.11 -18.42
CA ILE A 464 11.93 -13.38 -18.92
C ILE A 464 13.46 -13.26 -19.00
N SER A 465 14.19 -14.30 -18.61
CA SER A 465 15.64 -14.38 -18.77
C SER A 465 16.02 -15.39 -19.84
N ASP A 466 16.88 -14.95 -20.76
CA ASP A 466 17.66 -15.76 -21.72
C ASP A 466 18.25 -17.02 -21.06
N VAL A 467 18.03 -18.16 -21.72
CA VAL A 467 18.64 -19.47 -21.44
C VAL A 467 19.34 -19.95 -22.72
N ASN A 468 20.51 -19.36 -23.00
CA ASN A 468 21.43 -19.68 -24.10
C ASN A 468 21.12 -21.01 -24.83
N GLU A 469 20.41 -20.89 -25.93
CA GLU A 469 20.09 -22.02 -26.81
C GLU A 469 21.23 -22.30 -27.80
N THR A 470 21.22 -23.50 -28.41
CA THR A 470 22.03 -23.73 -29.61
C THR A 470 21.37 -23.05 -30.80
N PRO A 471 22.10 -22.31 -31.67
CA PRO A 471 21.50 -21.58 -32.78
C PRO A 471 20.57 -22.46 -33.63
N SER A 472 19.31 -22.05 -33.75
CA SER A 472 18.34 -22.71 -34.61
C SER A 472 18.75 -22.52 -36.08
N PRO A 473 18.93 -23.59 -36.87
CA PRO A 473 19.31 -23.46 -38.26
C PRO A 473 18.16 -22.85 -39.07
N LEU A 474 18.44 -21.73 -39.75
CA LEU A 474 17.52 -21.16 -40.74
C LEU A 474 17.14 -22.24 -41.78
N PRO A 475 15.85 -22.42 -42.10
CA PRO A 475 15.39 -23.46 -43.01
C PRO A 475 15.62 -23.07 -44.48
N ILE A 476 16.88 -22.87 -44.87
CA ILE A 476 17.26 -22.87 -46.29
C ILE A 476 17.11 -24.30 -46.79
N THR A 477 16.09 -24.55 -47.60
CA THR A 477 15.94 -25.85 -48.27
C THR A 477 16.89 -25.91 -49.45
N LEU A 478 17.66 -27.00 -49.51
CA LEU A 478 18.60 -27.26 -50.60
C LEU A 478 17.77 -27.86 -51.74
N SER A 479 17.46 -27.06 -52.75
CA SER A 479 16.82 -27.53 -53.99
C SER A 479 17.76 -28.48 -54.72
N PRO A 480 17.25 -29.40 -55.58
CA PRO A 480 18.14 -30.13 -56.47
C PRO A 480 18.91 -29.14 -57.34
N SER A 481 20.23 -29.32 -57.40
CA SER A 481 21.07 -28.63 -58.38
C SER A 481 20.70 -29.08 -59.80
N GLY A 482 20.96 -28.23 -60.77
CA GLY A 482 21.03 -28.62 -62.17
C GLY A 482 22.19 -29.59 -62.44
N SER A 483 22.47 -29.76 -63.73
CA SER A 483 23.31 -30.81 -64.27
C SER A 483 24.66 -30.26 -64.77
N ALA A 484 25.09 -30.69 -65.95
CA ALA A 484 26.28 -30.18 -66.64
C ALA A 484 26.01 -30.06 -68.15
N GLY A 485 24.75 -29.79 -68.49
CA GLY A 485 24.27 -29.31 -69.78
C GLY A 485 22.87 -28.72 -69.61
N ASP A 486 22.43 -28.00 -70.63
CA ASP A 486 21.25 -27.12 -70.68
C ASP A 486 20.02 -27.61 -69.88
N ASP A 487 19.72 -26.93 -68.76
CA ASP A 487 18.58 -27.17 -67.88
C ASP A 487 17.48 -26.08 -68.02
N ASP A 488 16.22 -26.46 -67.81
CA ASP A 488 15.04 -25.57 -67.85
C ASP A 488 14.31 -25.64 -66.50
N LEU A 489 14.29 -24.53 -65.76
CA LEU A 489 13.92 -24.44 -64.34
C LEU A 489 12.91 -23.33 -64.08
N ASP A 490 11.62 -23.65 -64.24
CA ASP A 490 10.51 -22.71 -64.01
C ASP A 490 9.75 -23.02 -62.70
N ALA A 491 9.82 -22.07 -61.77
CA ALA A 491 9.15 -22.15 -60.47
C ALA A 491 7.60 -22.08 -60.55
N ALA A 492 7.02 -21.61 -61.66
CA ALA A 492 5.58 -21.58 -61.88
C ALA A 492 4.98 -22.98 -62.07
N PHE A 493 5.77 -23.97 -62.51
CA PHE A 493 5.33 -25.35 -62.71
C PHE A 493 5.70 -26.28 -61.54
N GLY A 494 6.63 -25.87 -60.67
CA GLY A 494 7.05 -26.65 -59.49
C GLY A 494 7.84 -27.93 -59.84
N ASP A 495 8.32 -28.04 -61.08
CA ASP A 495 9.03 -29.22 -61.56
C ASP A 495 10.33 -29.43 -60.76
N ASN A 496 10.66 -30.70 -60.52
CA ASN A 496 11.76 -31.16 -59.67
C ASN A 496 11.78 -30.61 -58.22
N GLY A 497 10.73 -29.91 -57.74
CA GLY A 497 10.68 -29.34 -56.39
C GLY A 497 11.36 -27.97 -56.26
N PHE A 498 11.66 -27.33 -57.37
CA PHE A 498 12.01 -25.91 -57.39
C PHE A 498 10.74 -25.08 -57.14
N MET A 499 10.74 -24.23 -56.10
CA MET A 499 9.60 -23.36 -55.76
C MET A 499 9.95 -21.87 -55.85
N GLY A 500 11.20 -21.53 -56.18
CA GLY A 500 11.64 -20.16 -56.44
C GLY A 500 11.86 -19.27 -55.20
N GLU A 501 11.21 -19.53 -54.07
CA GLU A 501 11.32 -18.74 -52.83
C GLU A 501 12.21 -19.36 -51.72
N ASN A 502 13.00 -18.53 -51.04
CA ASN A 502 13.87 -18.90 -49.91
C ASN A 502 14.80 -20.11 -50.17
N GLN A 503 15.18 -20.32 -51.44
CA GLN A 503 15.92 -21.50 -51.90
C GLN A 503 17.36 -21.16 -52.29
N LEU A 504 18.21 -22.19 -52.29
CA LEU A 504 19.56 -22.14 -52.84
C LEU A 504 19.59 -22.97 -54.12
N LEU A 505 19.85 -22.32 -55.26
CA LEU A 505 19.95 -22.92 -56.59
C LEU A 505 21.38 -22.81 -57.12
N PHE A 506 21.85 -23.91 -57.72
CA PHE A 506 23.03 -23.97 -58.59
C PHE A 506 22.61 -24.70 -59.86
N THR A 507 22.73 -24.11 -61.05
CA THR A 507 22.33 -24.80 -62.30
C THR A 507 23.52 -25.57 -62.89
N GLY A 508 24.69 -24.93 -63.04
CA GLY A 508 25.99 -25.61 -63.06
C GLY A 508 26.82 -25.27 -64.28
N SER A 509 26.62 -26.02 -65.37
CA SER A 509 27.23 -25.73 -66.66
C SER A 509 26.26 -26.08 -67.77
N GLY A 510 26.01 -25.18 -68.72
CA GLY A 510 24.99 -25.37 -69.75
C GLY A 510 24.63 -24.04 -70.41
N MET A 511 23.61 -24.03 -71.24
CA MET A 511 22.83 -22.81 -71.51
C MET A 511 21.50 -22.96 -70.77
N ASP A 512 21.46 -22.50 -69.53
CA ASP A 512 20.35 -22.78 -68.61
C ASP A 512 19.27 -21.68 -68.70
N MET A 513 18.01 -22.08 -68.60
CA MET A 513 16.87 -21.16 -68.50
C MET A 513 16.22 -21.27 -67.12
N ILE A 514 16.09 -20.16 -66.42
CA ILE A 514 15.56 -20.11 -65.05
C ILE A 514 14.45 -19.07 -64.98
N ASP A 515 13.27 -19.44 -64.49
CA ASP A 515 12.19 -18.50 -64.17
C ASP A 515 11.78 -18.61 -62.69
N VAL A 516 12.04 -17.53 -61.94
CA VAL A 516 11.55 -17.32 -60.56
C VAL A 516 10.69 -16.06 -60.46
N SER A 517 10.28 -15.47 -61.59
CA SER A 517 9.56 -14.21 -61.66
C SER A 517 8.17 -14.26 -61.03
N GLN A 518 7.53 -15.43 -61.02
CA GLN A 518 6.17 -15.63 -60.52
C GLN A 518 6.09 -16.16 -59.07
N ALA A 519 7.18 -16.72 -58.54
CA ALA A 519 7.19 -17.41 -57.24
C ALA A 519 8.37 -17.04 -56.32
N GLY A 520 9.36 -16.27 -56.80
CA GLY A 520 10.63 -16.09 -56.10
C GLY A 520 10.75 -14.82 -55.27
N SER A 521 11.03 -15.01 -53.97
CA SER A 521 11.73 -14.01 -53.18
C SER A 521 12.79 -14.60 -52.25
N ASN A 522 13.82 -13.80 -51.96
CA ASN A 522 14.90 -14.11 -51.02
C ASN A 522 15.72 -15.38 -51.35
N SER A 523 15.69 -15.84 -52.60
CA SER A 523 16.50 -16.99 -53.04
C SER A 523 17.94 -16.57 -53.38
N ARG A 524 18.86 -17.52 -53.29
CA ARG A 524 20.22 -17.40 -53.82
C ARG A 524 20.36 -18.28 -55.05
N ILE A 525 20.70 -17.67 -56.17
CA ILE A 525 20.82 -18.30 -57.49
C ILE A 525 22.26 -18.09 -57.99
N ASP A 526 22.81 -19.12 -58.61
CA ASP A 526 24.18 -19.24 -59.08
C ASP A 526 24.07 -20.09 -60.37
N THR A 527 24.19 -19.48 -61.56
CA THR A 527 23.88 -20.21 -62.82
C THR A 527 25.13 -20.95 -63.33
N GLY A 528 26.29 -20.31 -63.28
CA GLY A 528 27.58 -20.97 -63.22
C GLY A 528 28.44 -20.77 -64.45
N SER A 529 28.20 -21.52 -65.54
CA SER A 529 29.03 -21.38 -66.75
C SER A 529 28.31 -21.76 -68.05
N GLY A 530 28.32 -20.83 -69.00
CA GLY A 530 27.68 -20.86 -70.31
C GLY A 530 26.65 -19.73 -70.43
N ASP A 531 26.01 -19.59 -71.60
CA ASP A 531 25.18 -18.40 -71.88
C ASP A 531 23.75 -18.59 -71.32
N ASP A 532 23.53 -18.18 -70.08
CA ASP A 532 22.30 -18.44 -69.32
C ASP A 532 21.21 -17.36 -69.51
N THR A 533 19.98 -17.69 -69.15
CA THR A 533 18.84 -16.75 -69.15
C THR A 533 17.97 -16.88 -67.90
N LEU A 534 17.95 -15.84 -67.07
CA LEU A 534 17.25 -15.81 -65.79
C LEU A 534 16.16 -14.72 -65.76
N PHE A 535 14.93 -15.11 -65.43
CA PHE A 535 13.81 -14.23 -65.11
C PHE A 535 13.62 -14.16 -63.59
N ALA A 536 13.97 -13.02 -63.00
CA ALA A 536 14.03 -12.85 -61.56
C ALA A 536 12.74 -12.27 -60.96
N GLY A 537 12.44 -12.71 -59.74
CA GLY A 537 11.45 -12.14 -58.84
C GLY A 537 12.05 -10.98 -58.01
N THR A 538 11.83 -11.00 -56.69
CA THR A 538 12.22 -9.88 -55.79
C THR A 538 13.23 -10.29 -54.72
N ASN A 539 14.08 -9.36 -54.27
CA ASN A 539 15.01 -9.55 -53.15
C ASN A 539 15.98 -10.75 -53.26
N ASN A 540 16.23 -11.28 -54.46
CA ASN A 540 17.13 -12.43 -54.65
C ASN A 540 18.60 -11.99 -54.61
N ARG A 541 19.49 -12.95 -54.34
CA ARG A 541 20.93 -12.82 -54.59
C ARG A 541 21.30 -13.70 -55.77
N ILE A 542 21.76 -13.07 -56.86
CA ILE A 542 22.03 -13.71 -58.14
C ILE A 542 23.52 -13.60 -58.42
N ILE A 543 24.10 -14.68 -58.91
CA ILE A 543 25.40 -14.76 -59.56
C ILE A 543 25.11 -15.43 -60.91
N LEU A 544 25.50 -14.81 -62.01
CA LEU A 544 25.34 -15.41 -63.33
C LEU A 544 26.55 -16.35 -63.54
N GLY A 545 27.71 -15.84 -63.95
CA GLY A 545 28.97 -16.59 -63.88
C GLY A 545 29.86 -16.38 -65.08
N ASP A 546 30.36 -17.47 -65.67
CA ASP A 546 31.20 -17.43 -66.88
C ASP A 546 30.32 -17.57 -68.15
N GLY A 547 29.90 -16.49 -68.82
CA GLY A 547 29.06 -16.58 -70.03
C GLY A 547 28.43 -15.26 -70.52
N ASP A 548 27.90 -15.22 -71.75
CA ASP A 548 27.19 -14.04 -72.30
C ASP A 548 25.71 -14.00 -71.81
N ASP A 549 25.54 -13.77 -70.51
CA ASP A 549 24.29 -14.01 -69.77
C ASP A 549 23.18 -12.96 -69.97
N LYS A 550 21.92 -13.37 -69.72
CA LYS A 550 20.74 -12.50 -69.79
C LYS A 550 19.91 -12.56 -68.52
N LEU A 551 19.80 -11.42 -67.83
CA LEU A 551 19.03 -11.28 -66.61
C LEU A 551 17.87 -10.30 -66.75
N PHE A 552 16.64 -10.76 -66.55
CA PHE A 552 15.43 -9.94 -66.49
C PHE A 552 15.03 -9.71 -65.03
N ILE A 553 15.16 -8.47 -64.52
CA ILE A 553 14.98 -8.09 -63.10
C ILE A 553 13.92 -7.02 -62.86
N SER A 554 12.94 -6.95 -63.77
CA SER A 554 11.90 -5.92 -63.86
C SER A 554 10.59 -6.24 -63.14
N THR A 555 10.40 -7.45 -62.61
CA THR A 555 9.11 -7.80 -61.98
C THR A 555 8.87 -7.04 -60.67
N SER A 556 7.58 -6.81 -60.36
CA SER A 556 7.16 -5.79 -59.39
C SER A 556 7.68 -6.03 -57.97
N GLY A 557 8.72 -5.30 -57.59
CA GLY A 557 9.23 -5.24 -56.21
C GLY A 557 10.74 -4.99 -56.12
N GLY A 558 11.51 -5.50 -57.09
CA GLY A 558 12.95 -5.28 -57.23
C GLY A 558 13.78 -5.76 -56.03
N GLY A 559 14.82 -5.00 -55.67
CA GLY A 559 15.69 -5.28 -54.53
C GLY A 559 16.66 -6.44 -54.70
N ASN A 560 16.80 -6.97 -55.93
CA ASN A 560 17.75 -8.04 -56.22
C ASN A 560 19.19 -7.53 -56.12
N ARG A 561 20.12 -8.40 -55.70
CA ARG A 561 21.57 -8.15 -55.70
C ARG A 561 22.23 -9.12 -56.67
N VAL A 562 22.84 -8.58 -57.71
CA VAL A 562 23.35 -9.31 -58.87
C VAL A 562 24.86 -9.15 -58.93
N THR A 563 25.52 -10.27 -59.18
CA THR A 563 26.89 -10.34 -59.69
C THR A 563 26.79 -10.91 -61.10
N GLY A 564 27.43 -10.24 -62.06
CA GLY A 564 27.49 -10.66 -63.47
C GLY A 564 28.43 -11.84 -63.60
N GLY A 565 29.66 -11.58 -64.04
CA GLY A 565 30.80 -12.48 -63.85
C GLY A 565 31.92 -12.25 -64.87
N GLU A 566 32.18 -13.25 -65.72
CA GLU A 566 33.08 -13.15 -66.87
C GLU A 566 32.29 -13.36 -68.17
N GLY A 567 31.91 -12.29 -68.85
CA GLY A 567 31.22 -12.33 -70.14
C GLY A 567 30.79 -10.94 -70.62
N ALA A 568 29.87 -10.90 -71.59
CA ALA A 568 29.18 -9.68 -72.01
C ALA A 568 27.69 -9.72 -71.58
N GLU A 569 27.41 -9.36 -70.34
CA GLU A 569 26.12 -9.59 -69.70
C GLU A 569 25.04 -8.56 -70.07
N GLN A 570 23.78 -9.00 -70.05
CA GLN A 570 22.61 -8.17 -70.38
C GLN A 570 21.64 -8.07 -69.21
N PHE A 571 21.69 -6.94 -68.50
CA PHE A 571 20.83 -6.67 -67.34
C PHE A 571 19.58 -5.89 -67.76
N TRP A 572 18.49 -6.60 -68.02
CA TRP A 572 17.19 -6.03 -68.38
C TRP A 572 16.44 -5.55 -67.13
N VAL A 573 16.73 -4.31 -66.75
CA VAL A 573 16.21 -3.65 -65.53
C VAL A 573 14.78 -3.13 -65.65
N PHE A 574 14.24 -3.08 -66.88
CA PHE A 574 12.91 -2.55 -67.18
C PHE A 574 12.32 -3.29 -68.40
N THR A 575 11.08 -3.78 -68.32
CA THR A 575 10.46 -4.56 -69.42
C THR A 575 8.99 -4.23 -69.72
N ASP A 576 8.34 -3.40 -68.90
CA ASP A 576 6.98 -2.91 -69.09
C ASP A 576 6.80 -1.61 -68.29
N GLU A 577 6.12 -0.62 -68.87
CA GLU A 577 5.76 0.64 -68.19
C GLU A 577 4.85 0.42 -66.98
N GLY A 578 4.13 -0.70 -66.92
CA GLY A 578 3.33 -1.11 -65.77
C GLY A 578 4.12 -1.65 -64.57
N ALA A 579 5.43 -1.88 -64.69
CA ALA A 579 6.23 -2.65 -63.74
C ALA A 579 7.51 -1.93 -63.26
N ILE A 580 7.36 -0.77 -62.61
CA ILE A 580 8.50 -0.08 -61.98
C ILE A 580 8.89 -0.80 -60.66
N PRO A 581 10.17 -1.18 -60.46
CA PRO A 581 10.63 -1.80 -59.21
C PRO A 581 10.51 -0.88 -57.99
N ASN A 582 9.84 -1.34 -56.91
CA ASN A 582 9.71 -0.58 -55.66
C ASN A 582 11.04 -0.33 -54.93
N ASN A 583 12.00 -1.23 -55.10
CA ASN A 583 13.37 -1.07 -54.58
C ASN A 583 14.35 -1.22 -55.76
N PRO A 584 15.39 -0.37 -55.86
CA PRO A 584 16.36 -0.49 -56.93
C PRO A 584 17.10 -1.83 -56.85
N ASN A 585 17.30 -2.47 -58.00
CA ASN A 585 18.20 -3.62 -58.11
C ASN A 585 19.66 -3.16 -58.02
N ILE A 586 20.55 -3.99 -57.50
CA ILE A 586 21.97 -3.65 -57.30
C ILE A 586 22.81 -4.62 -58.13
N ILE A 587 23.66 -4.10 -59.02
CA ILE A 587 24.62 -4.87 -59.85
C ILE A 587 26.03 -4.53 -59.34
N SER A 588 26.86 -5.55 -59.06
CA SER A 588 28.08 -5.37 -58.25
C SER A 588 29.37 -5.05 -59.02
N ASP A 589 29.38 -5.30 -60.32
CA ASP A 589 30.58 -5.61 -61.11
C ASP A 589 30.43 -5.25 -62.61
N PHE A 590 29.41 -4.46 -62.94
CA PHE A 590 29.13 -4.00 -64.31
C PHE A 590 30.34 -3.36 -65.01
N THR A 591 30.65 -3.85 -66.20
CA THR A 591 31.79 -3.46 -67.04
C THR A 591 31.34 -2.69 -68.28
N SER A 592 31.45 -1.35 -68.21
CA SER A 592 31.13 -0.42 -69.31
C SER A 592 31.88 -0.74 -70.61
N GLY A 593 31.16 -0.81 -71.72
CA GLY A 593 31.68 -1.19 -73.03
C GLY A 593 31.79 -2.70 -73.30
N GLU A 594 31.39 -3.54 -72.34
CA GLU A 594 31.28 -4.99 -72.44
C GLU A 594 29.83 -5.41 -72.13
N ASP A 595 29.34 -5.05 -70.94
CA ASP A 595 27.97 -5.27 -70.48
C ASP A 595 26.97 -4.23 -70.99
N VAL A 596 25.68 -4.57 -70.95
CA VAL A 596 24.58 -3.65 -71.26
C VAL A 596 23.45 -3.65 -70.23
N ILE A 597 22.86 -2.47 -70.02
CA ILE A 597 21.62 -2.27 -69.28
C ILE A 597 20.46 -2.18 -70.27
N GLY A 598 19.56 -3.17 -70.21
CA GLY A 598 18.43 -3.33 -71.13
C GLY A 598 17.12 -2.71 -70.64
N PHE A 599 16.40 -2.10 -71.58
CA PHE A 599 15.07 -1.54 -71.45
C PHE A 599 14.19 -2.10 -72.58
N LEU A 600 13.33 -3.06 -72.26
CA LEU A 600 12.47 -3.74 -73.22
C LEU A 600 11.05 -3.15 -73.19
N ASN A 601 10.39 -3.05 -74.35
CA ASN A 601 8.95 -2.77 -74.46
C ASN A 601 8.50 -1.52 -73.65
N THR A 602 9.21 -0.41 -73.84
CA THR A 602 9.00 0.85 -73.10
C THR A 602 9.19 2.06 -74.01
N THR A 603 8.54 3.19 -73.68
CA THR A 603 8.75 4.49 -74.35
C THR A 603 10.02 5.22 -73.89
N LEU A 604 10.73 4.71 -72.88
CA LEU A 604 12.00 5.29 -72.41
C LEU A 604 13.03 5.40 -73.54
N SER A 605 13.82 6.47 -73.53
CA SER A 605 14.90 6.69 -74.50
C SER A 605 15.95 7.66 -73.96
N LEU A 606 17.17 7.57 -74.47
CA LEU A 606 18.24 8.53 -74.18
C LEU A 606 17.79 9.98 -74.46
N GLY A 607 17.95 10.86 -73.47
CA GLY A 607 17.55 12.26 -73.56
C GLY A 607 16.04 12.53 -73.45
N SER A 608 15.21 11.51 -73.17
CA SER A 608 13.86 11.73 -72.64
C SER A 608 13.93 12.35 -71.24
N GLY A 609 12.88 13.05 -70.81
CA GLY A 609 12.78 13.54 -69.43
C GLY A 609 12.49 12.43 -68.42
N ASP A 610 12.18 11.24 -68.91
CA ASP A 610 11.67 10.10 -68.15
C ASP A 610 12.75 9.03 -67.88
N PHE A 611 13.95 9.15 -68.48
CA PHE A 611 15.12 8.31 -68.21
C PHE A 611 16.33 9.17 -67.82
N SER A 612 17.05 8.76 -66.78
CA SER A 612 18.34 9.37 -66.42
C SER A 612 19.28 8.37 -65.76
N TYR A 613 20.59 8.53 -65.98
CA TYR A 613 21.63 7.91 -65.16
C TYR A 613 22.57 8.98 -64.60
N GLU A 614 23.05 8.80 -63.36
CA GLU A 614 23.93 9.75 -62.67
C GLU A 614 25.04 9.01 -61.92
N GLN A 615 26.29 9.51 -62.04
CA GLN A 615 27.42 9.00 -61.25
C GLN A 615 27.38 9.60 -59.83
N MET A 616 27.09 8.78 -58.84
CA MET A 616 27.10 9.13 -57.42
C MET A 616 28.31 8.50 -56.72
N GLY A 617 29.42 9.25 -56.67
CA GLY A 617 30.67 8.77 -56.08
C GLY A 617 31.35 7.73 -56.97
N SER A 618 31.49 6.50 -56.47
CA SER A 618 31.97 5.33 -57.22
C SER A 618 30.87 4.59 -57.98
N ASP A 619 29.60 4.91 -57.72
CA ASP A 619 28.45 4.12 -58.17
C ASP A 619 27.66 4.88 -59.24
N VAL A 620 26.91 4.17 -60.10
CA VAL A 620 25.96 4.77 -61.05
C VAL A 620 24.55 4.47 -60.57
N ILE A 621 23.70 5.50 -60.50
CA ILE A 621 22.27 5.38 -60.24
C ILE A 621 21.53 5.48 -61.57
N ILE A 622 20.57 4.58 -61.79
CA ILE A 622 19.75 4.51 -62.99
C ILE A 622 18.28 4.69 -62.57
N SER A 623 17.63 5.67 -63.17
CA SER A 623 16.28 6.09 -62.81
C SER A 623 15.35 6.16 -64.02
N ALA A 624 14.11 5.73 -63.82
CA ALA A 624 13.02 5.83 -64.78
C ALA A 624 11.79 6.49 -64.12
N PHE A 625 11.11 7.37 -64.83
CA PHE A 625 9.93 8.13 -64.38
C PHE A 625 10.10 8.84 -63.02
N GLY A 626 11.33 9.21 -62.68
CA GLY A 626 11.70 9.85 -61.41
C GLY A 626 11.96 8.91 -60.23
N GLN A 627 12.01 7.59 -60.45
CA GLN A 627 12.29 6.56 -59.45
C GLN A 627 13.61 5.82 -59.76
N GLU A 628 14.43 5.57 -58.74
CA GLU A 628 15.63 4.73 -58.86
C GLU A 628 15.21 3.26 -59.10
N ILE A 629 15.66 2.66 -60.21
CA ILE A 629 15.31 1.29 -60.61
C ILE A 629 16.50 0.34 -60.56
N ALA A 630 17.72 0.85 -60.74
CA ALA A 630 18.94 0.08 -60.65
C ALA A 630 20.12 0.93 -60.16
N LYS A 631 21.09 0.26 -59.54
CA LYS A 631 22.35 0.84 -59.07
C LYS A 631 23.52 -0.06 -59.45
N LEU A 632 24.51 0.50 -60.12
CA LEU A 632 25.78 -0.16 -60.45
C LEU A 632 26.82 0.23 -59.40
N LEU A 633 27.39 -0.73 -58.68
CA LEU A 633 28.41 -0.48 -57.66
C LEU A 633 29.80 -0.37 -58.26
N ASN A 634 30.60 0.59 -57.81
CA ASN A 634 32.01 0.77 -58.22
C ASN A 634 32.25 0.83 -59.75
N ALA A 635 31.21 1.20 -60.52
CA ALA A 635 31.20 1.17 -61.97
C ALA A 635 31.10 2.58 -62.57
N THR A 636 31.35 2.66 -63.88
CA THR A 636 31.02 3.80 -64.74
C THR A 636 30.01 3.33 -65.78
N ALA A 637 29.25 4.25 -66.38
CA ALA A 637 28.40 3.95 -67.54
C ALA A 637 28.44 5.10 -68.55
N VAL A 638 28.23 4.78 -69.83
CA VAL A 638 28.13 5.71 -70.95
C VAL A 638 26.89 5.42 -71.80
N ASP A 639 26.49 6.37 -72.65
CA ASP A 639 25.28 6.26 -73.50
C ASP A 639 25.18 4.97 -74.35
N THR A 640 26.31 4.34 -74.71
CA THR A 640 26.33 3.09 -75.48
C THR A 640 26.02 1.83 -74.66
N ASP A 641 26.08 1.93 -73.33
CA ASP A 641 25.82 0.82 -72.40
C ASP A 641 24.32 0.59 -72.20
N PHE A 642 23.46 1.53 -72.63
CA PHE A 642 22.01 1.50 -72.44
C PHE A 642 21.28 1.09 -73.73
N VAL A 643 20.62 -0.07 -73.70
CA VAL A 643 19.91 -0.65 -74.84
C VAL A 643 18.40 -0.49 -74.66
N PHE A 644 17.74 0.17 -75.61
CA PHE A 644 16.29 0.35 -75.65
C PHE A 644 15.71 -0.45 -76.82
N ALA A 645 14.80 -1.40 -76.56
CA ALA A 645 14.38 -2.46 -77.49
C ALA A 645 12.85 -2.63 -77.60
#